data_AF-A0A9W7XSI9-F1
#
_entry.id   AF-A0A9W7XSI9-F1
#
_cell.length_a   1.000
_cell.length_b   1.000
_cell.length_c   1.000
_cell.angle_alpha   90.00
_cell.angle_beta   90.00
_cell.angle_gamma   90.00
#
_symmetry.space_group_name_H-M   'P 1'
#
loop_
_entity.id
_entity.type
_entity.pdbx_description
1 polymer ?
#
loop_
_entity_poly.entity_id
_entity_poly.type
_entity_poly.pdbx_seq_one_letter_code
_entity_poly.pdbx_strand_id
1 'polypeptide(L)'
;MSINALDLLKVFGSTKLESDALAECQSICQTFDMSPNEFFIRWQTFLINQCGGDPGVLPTRDRILELRSIITQEHERKALQRGNAGTAMSSQKTKLTRNRERMHYDKSSVEGLLQGMVSGSQRDAIKTPQSSTKRVGLLKGNASAVRNRNMFSPMSPSVFPEPSPSALRYSKRTNAGRTEDSLHSELLLLANQAEIAPAVVSDLYQRAADADAISSDESEEETTAADEVSEKPGQRRAPKRMRYMFEKMGTRTEIINKRIERMAIDTKVEYSIEALANPTYPHQDSVTAVGRIVNVNLDEGGTGSIPISSDTLFLETSRRLGNGRRIPLDVRATPSFSLFPGQIVAVEGKNLKGSEFSATQFCQLPRLQHPSIGEREQGIRHFSAVVASGPFTLSDNFEYEPLADLVDHAIAAAPSVVFLLGPFVSETHPMLKDGAVDMQPGEIFAAKISPHLERLRQGLPESACIYLIPSTDELCYPYTCYPQPAFGQDLLSQLGVPDGIASLTNPAQVSVNGIVVAVANIDVLFHLVKEEVSRLPALSDRLPRLAWHLIEQRHLYPLSPPPMECAGILASQDAKLRLQTMPDILITPSQLKHFVRAHENAVLLNPGYSSMRLSGGTFAKITAHPQSVAETADALLGDSAKMFPADLISVEIVRI
;
A
#
# COMPACT_ATOMS: atom_id res chain seq x y z
N MET A 1 25.71 -20.38 -34.08
CA MET A 1 26.87 -20.40 -33.15
C MET A 1 27.15 -21.83 -32.71
N SER A 2 28.39 -22.32 -32.66
CA SER A 2 28.66 -23.65 -32.07
C SER A 2 28.66 -23.52 -30.55
N ILE A 3 27.60 -23.98 -29.88
CA ILE A 3 27.45 -23.86 -28.44
C ILE A 3 28.31 -24.93 -27.74
N ASN A 4 29.29 -24.49 -26.95
CA ASN A 4 30.21 -25.37 -26.24
C ASN A 4 29.52 -26.03 -25.03
N ALA A 5 29.70 -27.35 -24.87
CA ALA A 5 29.14 -28.15 -23.78
C ALA A 5 29.54 -27.60 -22.40
N LEU A 6 30.75 -27.04 -22.30
CA LEU A 6 31.29 -26.46 -21.08
C LEU A 6 30.49 -25.24 -20.61
N ASP A 7 29.90 -24.47 -21.52
CA ASP A 7 29.14 -23.28 -21.16
C ASP A 7 27.74 -23.63 -20.66
N LEU A 8 27.12 -24.71 -21.15
CA LEU A 8 25.87 -25.23 -20.56
C LEU A 8 26.11 -25.77 -19.15
N LEU A 9 27.19 -26.53 -18.93
CA LEU A 9 27.52 -27.06 -17.61
C LEU A 9 27.76 -25.96 -16.57
N LYS A 10 28.36 -24.82 -16.96
CA LYS A 10 28.55 -23.67 -16.06
C LYS A 10 27.22 -23.09 -15.56
N VAL A 11 26.21 -23.03 -16.43
CA VAL A 11 24.92 -22.42 -16.07
C VAL A 11 24.09 -23.34 -15.19
N PHE A 12 24.20 -24.66 -15.37
CA PHE A 12 23.55 -25.64 -14.49
C PHE A 12 24.29 -25.87 -13.15
N GLY A 13 25.46 -25.25 -12.94
CA GLY A 13 26.18 -25.26 -11.67
C GLY A 13 26.70 -26.65 -11.26
N SER A 14 26.52 -27.03 -9.99
CA SER A 14 26.92 -28.33 -9.44
C SER A 14 26.00 -29.50 -9.83
N THR A 15 25.00 -29.25 -10.68
CA THR A 15 24.01 -30.24 -11.11
C THR A 15 24.64 -31.18 -12.14
N LYS A 16 24.62 -32.50 -11.87
CA LYS A 16 25.13 -33.49 -12.82
C LYS A 16 24.14 -33.65 -13.98
N LEU A 17 24.51 -33.16 -15.17
CA LEU A 17 23.84 -33.52 -16.42
C LEU A 17 24.41 -34.83 -16.97
N GLU A 18 23.53 -35.76 -17.32
CA GLU A 18 23.90 -36.93 -18.10
C GLU A 18 24.31 -36.51 -19.53
N SER A 19 25.22 -37.27 -20.14
CA SER A 19 25.77 -36.97 -21.47
C SER A 19 24.69 -36.77 -22.54
N ASP A 20 23.61 -37.56 -22.47
CA ASP A 20 22.55 -37.53 -23.48
C ASP A 20 21.62 -36.32 -23.29
N ALA A 21 21.37 -35.91 -22.04
CA ALA A 21 20.62 -34.70 -21.73
C ALA A 21 21.39 -33.45 -22.16
N LEU A 22 22.72 -33.43 -21.95
CA LEU A 22 23.59 -32.33 -22.36
C LEU A 22 23.61 -32.16 -23.88
N ALA A 23 23.70 -33.26 -24.64
CA ALA A 23 23.63 -33.24 -26.10
C ALA A 23 22.28 -32.68 -26.59
N GLU A 24 21.18 -33.05 -25.93
CA GLU A 24 19.85 -32.55 -26.27
C GLU A 24 19.69 -31.05 -25.99
N CYS A 25 20.22 -30.57 -24.87
CA CYS A 25 20.26 -29.14 -24.52
C CYS A 25 21.03 -28.34 -25.59
N GLN A 26 22.21 -28.84 -26.02
CA GLN A 26 22.99 -28.22 -27.09
C GLN A 26 22.20 -28.14 -28.39
N SER A 27 21.52 -29.23 -28.75
CA SER A 27 20.71 -29.30 -29.96
C SER A 27 19.53 -28.31 -29.93
N ILE A 28 18.84 -28.14 -28.80
CA ILE A 28 17.78 -27.13 -28.65
C ILE A 28 18.37 -25.74 -28.82
N CYS A 29 19.49 -25.45 -28.13
CA CYS A 29 20.08 -24.12 -28.17
C CYS A 29 20.52 -23.72 -29.58
N GLN A 30 21.04 -24.68 -30.36
CA GLN A 30 21.40 -24.46 -31.77
C GLN A 30 20.17 -24.34 -32.69
N THR A 31 19.11 -25.12 -32.44
CA THR A 31 17.90 -25.13 -33.30
C THR A 31 17.13 -23.82 -33.19
N PHE A 32 17.06 -23.25 -31.98
CA PHE A 32 16.29 -22.03 -31.70
C PHE A 32 17.16 -20.78 -31.52
N ASP A 33 18.45 -20.86 -31.87
CA ASP A 33 19.46 -19.78 -31.73
C ASP A 33 19.43 -19.08 -30.36
N MET A 34 19.34 -19.87 -29.28
CA MET A 34 19.29 -19.37 -27.90
C MET A 34 20.62 -19.56 -27.17
N SER A 35 20.93 -18.62 -26.27
CA SER A 35 22.14 -18.72 -25.44
C SER A 35 21.98 -19.74 -24.30
N PRO A 36 23.07 -20.31 -23.75
CA PRO A 36 23.00 -21.22 -22.60
C PRO A 36 22.26 -20.64 -21.38
N ASN A 37 22.39 -19.34 -21.11
CA ASN A 37 21.68 -18.65 -20.03
C ASN A 37 20.17 -18.57 -20.31
N GLU A 38 19.80 -18.24 -21.54
CA GLU A 38 18.40 -18.17 -21.95
C GLU A 38 17.73 -19.54 -21.86
N PHE A 39 18.43 -20.59 -22.31
CA PHE A 39 17.96 -21.96 -22.16
C PHE A 39 17.77 -22.35 -20.68
N PHE A 40 18.70 -22.00 -19.80
CA PHE A 40 18.56 -22.29 -18.38
C PHE A 40 17.36 -21.58 -17.73
N ILE A 41 17.10 -20.32 -18.10
CA ILE A 41 15.91 -19.60 -17.64
C ILE A 41 14.63 -20.31 -18.12
N ARG A 42 14.62 -20.81 -19.37
CA ARG A 42 13.51 -21.62 -19.90
C ARG A 42 13.34 -22.93 -19.14
N TRP A 43 14.44 -23.58 -18.76
CA TRP A 43 14.44 -24.77 -17.91
C TRP A 43 13.88 -24.49 -16.51
N GLN A 44 14.30 -23.41 -15.85
CA GLN A 44 13.75 -23.02 -14.55
C GLN A 44 12.25 -22.72 -14.63
N THR A 45 11.82 -22.05 -15.72
CA THR A 45 10.40 -21.78 -15.98
C THR A 45 9.61 -23.08 -16.18
N PHE A 46 10.20 -24.06 -16.87
CA PHE A 46 9.61 -25.39 -17.04
C PHE A 46 9.44 -26.12 -15.71
N LEU A 47 10.45 -26.09 -14.83
CA LEU A 47 10.36 -26.69 -13.50
C LEU A 47 9.24 -26.08 -12.66
N ILE A 48 9.08 -24.75 -12.71
CA ILE A 48 8.02 -24.04 -11.99
C ILE A 48 6.63 -24.47 -12.50
N ASN A 49 6.46 -24.57 -13.81
CA ASN A 49 5.14 -24.81 -14.41
C ASN A 49 4.73 -26.28 -14.43
N GLN A 50 5.67 -27.21 -14.66
CA GLN A 50 5.39 -28.63 -14.90
C GLN A 50 5.85 -29.54 -13.75
N CYS A 51 6.78 -29.07 -12.91
CA CYS A 51 7.37 -29.87 -11.83
C CYS A 51 7.19 -29.23 -10.43
N GLY A 52 6.28 -28.27 -10.29
CA GLY A 52 5.94 -27.66 -9.00
C GLY A 52 7.05 -26.81 -8.37
N GLY A 53 8.08 -26.44 -9.14
CA GLY A 53 9.16 -25.55 -8.69
C GLY A 53 10.22 -26.19 -7.80
N ASP A 54 10.29 -27.52 -7.70
CA ASP A 54 11.33 -28.21 -6.92
C ASP A 54 12.72 -28.06 -7.59
N PRO A 55 13.68 -27.36 -6.95
CA PRO A 55 15.03 -27.17 -7.50
C PRO A 55 15.89 -28.44 -7.48
N GLY A 56 15.44 -29.52 -6.83
CA GLY A 56 16.12 -30.82 -6.81
C GLY A 56 15.87 -31.69 -8.04
N VAL A 57 14.97 -31.29 -8.95
CA VAL A 57 14.63 -32.06 -10.16
C VAL A 57 15.75 -31.97 -11.19
N LEU A 58 16.40 -33.10 -11.45
CA LEU A 58 17.51 -33.19 -12.38
C LEU A 58 17.03 -33.10 -13.85
N PRO A 59 17.78 -32.40 -14.72
CA PRO A 59 17.50 -32.32 -16.16
C PRO A 59 17.82 -33.65 -16.88
N THR A 60 16.91 -34.61 -16.81
CA THR A 60 16.99 -35.85 -17.58
C THR A 60 16.60 -35.62 -19.04
N ARG A 61 17.07 -36.48 -19.95
CA ARG A 61 16.80 -36.37 -21.39
C ARG A 61 15.31 -36.24 -21.72
N ASP A 62 14.45 -37.01 -21.07
CA ASP A 62 13.00 -37.02 -21.34
C ASP A 62 12.35 -35.67 -20.99
N ARG A 63 12.77 -35.04 -19.89
CA ARG A 63 12.26 -33.70 -19.50
C ARG A 63 12.76 -32.60 -20.42
N ILE A 64 13.98 -32.73 -20.92
CA ILE A 64 14.52 -31.80 -21.93
C ILE A 64 13.76 -31.93 -23.26
N LEU A 65 13.32 -33.13 -23.63
CA LEU A 65 12.46 -33.35 -24.80
C LEU A 65 11.05 -32.77 -24.62
N GLU A 66 10.47 -32.85 -23.42
CA GLU A 66 9.21 -32.17 -23.11
C GLU A 66 9.35 -30.65 -23.26
N LEU A 67 10.43 -30.08 -22.71
CA LEU A 67 10.73 -28.64 -22.87
C LEU A 67 10.92 -28.27 -24.35
N ARG A 68 11.58 -29.10 -25.15
CA ARG A 68 11.71 -28.89 -26.60
C ARG A 68 10.36 -28.77 -27.29
N SER A 69 9.41 -29.64 -26.96
CA SER A 69 8.05 -29.59 -27.54
C SER A 69 7.37 -28.25 -27.27
N ILE A 70 7.47 -27.76 -26.03
CA ILE A 70 6.91 -26.47 -25.62
C ILE A 70 7.57 -25.31 -26.38
N ILE A 71 8.90 -25.29 -26.46
CA ILE A 71 9.65 -24.24 -27.18
C ILE A 71 9.29 -24.26 -28.68
N THR A 72 9.13 -25.45 -29.27
CA THR A 72 8.77 -25.61 -30.68
C THR A 72 7.38 -25.02 -30.96
N GLN A 73 6.37 -25.38 -30.16
CA GLN A 73 5.00 -24.85 -30.32
C GLN A 73 4.95 -23.33 -30.16
N GLU A 74 5.70 -22.76 -29.22
CA GLU A 74 5.76 -21.30 -29.05
C GLU A 74 6.39 -20.62 -30.25
N HIS A 75 7.46 -21.21 -30.80
CA HIS A 75 8.16 -20.67 -31.96
C HIS A 75 7.28 -20.72 -33.22
N GLU A 76 6.55 -21.82 -33.44
CA GLU A 76 5.56 -21.94 -34.51
C GLU A 76 4.42 -20.93 -34.37
N ARG A 77 3.88 -20.75 -33.16
CA ARG A 77 2.85 -19.73 -32.89
C ARG A 77 3.34 -18.32 -33.20
N LYS A 78 4.60 -18.00 -32.87
CA LYS A 78 5.23 -16.70 -33.17
C LYS A 78 5.49 -16.53 -34.67
N ALA A 79 5.86 -17.58 -35.39
CA ALA A 79 6.01 -17.55 -36.84
C ALA A 79 4.67 -17.30 -37.56
N LEU A 80 3.59 -17.94 -37.11
CA LEU A 80 2.22 -17.72 -37.60
C LEU A 80 1.73 -16.28 -37.35
N GLN A 81 2.09 -15.68 -36.22
CA GLN A 81 1.74 -14.28 -35.92
C GLN A 81 2.51 -13.27 -36.77
N ARG A 82 3.75 -13.56 -37.18
CA ARG A 82 4.53 -12.70 -38.09
C ARG A 82 4.07 -12.76 -39.54
N GLY A 83 3.49 -13.89 -39.99
CA GLY A 83 2.94 -14.03 -41.34
C GLY A 83 1.73 -13.12 -41.64
N ASN A 84 0.96 -12.74 -40.61
CA ASN A 84 -0.23 -11.89 -40.76
C ASN A 84 0.03 -10.37 -40.75
N ALA A 85 1.27 -9.92 -40.53
CA ALA A 85 1.63 -8.50 -40.45
C ALA A 85 2.18 -7.90 -41.76
N GLY A 86 2.28 -8.69 -42.84
CA GLY A 86 2.95 -8.30 -44.09
C GLY A 86 2.11 -7.57 -45.14
N THR A 87 0.87 -7.18 -44.87
CA THR A 87 -0.01 -6.56 -45.89
C THR A 87 -0.73 -5.32 -45.36
N ALA A 88 0.00 -4.23 -45.13
CA ALA A 88 -0.57 -2.88 -45.07
C ALA A 88 0.52 -1.81 -45.20
N MET A 89 0.88 -1.42 -46.42
CA MET A 89 1.29 -0.04 -46.73
C MET A 89 1.37 0.18 -48.26
N SER A 90 0.49 1.04 -48.78
CA SER A 90 0.74 2.09 -49.78
C SER A 90 -0.51 2.32 -50.61
N SER A 91 -1.17 3.46 -50.41
CA SER A 91 -2.19 3.96 -51.34
C SER A 91 -2.22 5.49 -51.29
N GLN A 92 -1.31 6.12 -52.04
CA GLN A 92 -1.53 7.46 -52.58
C GLN A 92 -2.31 7.34 -53.90
N LYS A 93 -3.43 8.07 -53.95
CA LYS A 93 -4.22 8.55 -55.11
C LYS A 93 -3.91 7.97 -56.50
N THR A 94 -4.91 7.38 -57.16
CA THR A 94 -5.59 7.97 -58.36
C THR A 94 -6.73 7.09 -58.88
N LYS A 95 -7.66 7.75 -59.59
CA LYS A 95 -8.90 7.28 -60.20
C LYS A 95 -8.76 6.00 -61.02
N LEU A 96 -9.77 5.12 -60.99
CA LEU A 96 -10.48 4.60 -62.18
C LEU A 96 -11.65 3.67 -61.81
N THR A 97 -12.54 3.54 -62.78
CA THR A 97 -13.93 3.08 -62.74
C THR A 97 -14.12 1.57 -62.92
N ARG A 98 -15.30 1.11 -62.47
CA ARG A 98 -16.18 0.09 -63.10
C ARG A 98 -15.90 -1.42 -62.87
N ASN A 99 -16.95 -2.03 -62.33
CA ASN A 99 -17.57 -3.32 -62.68
C ASN A 99 -16.82 -4.66 -62.49
N ARG A 100 -17.43 -5.46 -61.58
CA ARG A 100 -18.05 -6.79 -61.82
C ARG A 100 -17.10 -7.91 -62.27
N GLU A 101 -16.93 -8.94 -61.42
CA GLU A 101 -17.60 -10.24 -61.53
C GLU A 101 -17.16 -11.26 -60.47
N ARG A 102 -18.01 -12.28 -60.30
CA ARG A 102 -17.98 -13.37 -59.32
C ARG A 102 -16.95 -14.46 -59.68
N MET A 103 -16.72 -15.36 -58.70
CA MET A 103 -16.27 -16.77 -58.78
C MET A 103 -14.83 -17.02 -58.34
N HIS A 104 -14.45 -18.15 -57.74
CA HIS A 104 -15.10 -19.26 -57.03
C HIS A 104 -13.91 -19.98 -56.38
N TYR A 105 -14.03 -20.46 -55.14
CA TYR A 105 -12.97 -21.25 -54.50
C TYR A 105 -12.88 -22.63 -55.17
N ASP A 106 -11.68 -23.10 -55.45
CA ASP A 106 -11.37 -24.52 -55.61
C ASP A 106 -10.06 -24.90 -54.90
N LYS A 107 -10.07 -26.12 -54.37
CA LYS A 107 -9.01 -26.75 -53.57
C LYS A 107 -8.17 -27.67 -54.45
N SER A 108 -6.96 -27.92 -53.95
CA SER A 108 -6.10 -29.09 -54.20
C SER A 108 -5.00 -28.98 -55.28
N SER A 109 -3.80 -28.77 -54.75
CA SER A 109 -2.70 -29.76 -54.72
C SER A 109 -1.78 -29.94 -55.93
N VAL A 110 -0.54 -30.27 -55.54
CA VAL A 110 0.53 -30.99 -56.24
C VAL A 110 1.40 -30.17 -57.20
N GLU A 111 2.57 -29.80 -56.66
CA GLU A 111 3.88 -30.18 -57.19
C GLU A 111 4.07 -29.99 -58.70
N GLY A 112 4.68 -28.85 -59.04
CA GLY A 112 5.12 -28.54 -60.38
C GLY A 112 6.19 -27.47 -60.36
N LEU A 113 7.42 -27.93 -60.59
CA LEU A 113 8.53 -27.21 -61.22
C LEU A 113 9.38 -26.32 -60.28
N LEU A 114 10.39 -26.88 -59.60
CA LEU A 114 11.70 -27.35 -60.12
C LEU A 114 12.63 -26.22 -60.60
N GLN A 115 13.73 -26.09 -59.86
CA GLN A 115 15.09 -26.29 -60.37
C GLN A 115 15.84 -25.10 -60.99
N GLY A 116 17.05 -24.89 -60.45
CA GLY A 116 18.08 -23.94 -60.91
C GLY A 116 19.06 -23.64 -59.76
N MET A 117 19.83 -24.62 -59.29
CA MET A 117 21.24 -24.83 -59.67
C MET A 117 22.13 -23.57 -59.70
N VAL A 118 23.00 -23.47 -58.69
CA VAL A 118 24.48 -23.36 -58.76
C VAL A 118 25.11 -22.36 -59.75
N SER A 119 25.73 -21.30 -59.22
CA SER A 119 27.11 -20.81 -59.49
C SER A 119 27.38 -19.67 -58.49
N GLY A 120 28.57 -19.28 -58.05
CA GLY A 120 29.95 -19.54 -58.44
C GLY A 120 30.80 -18.47 -57.72
N SER A 121 31.95 -18.89 -57.21
CA SER A 121 32.84 -18.17 -56.28
C SER A 121 33.71 -17.08 -56.94
N GLN A 122 34.22 -16.11 -56.14
CA GLN A 122 35.62 -15.61 -56.02
C GLN A 122 35.68 -14.11 -55.58
N ARG A 123 36.29 -13.80 -54.41
CA ARG A 123 37.64 -13.20 -54.14
C ARG A 123 37.74 -11.69 -54.52
N ASP A 124 38.27 -10.72 -53.75
CA ASP A 124 39.38 -10.68 -52.78
C ASP A 124 39.33 -9.46 -51.81
N ALA A 125 39.98 -9.66 -50.65
CA ALA A 125 40.72 -8.79 -49.71
C ALA A 125 40.40 -7.29 -49.47
N ILE A 126 40.14 -6.90 -48.20
CA ILE A 126 40.68 -5.67 -47.56
C ILE A 126 41.07 -5.96 -46.08
N LYS A 127 42.26 -5.53 -45.70
CA LYS A 127 42.93 -5.68 -44.39
C LYS A 127 42.36 -4.74 -43.32
N THR A 128 42.34 -5.22 -42.09
CA THR A 128 42.05 -4.51 -40.83
C THR A 128 43.15 -3.51 -40.45
N PRO A 129 42.83 -2.28 -39.98
CA PRO A 129 43.77 -1.42 -39.27
C PRO A 129 43.77 -1.71 -37.76
N GLN A 130 44.97 -1.67 -37.20
CA GLN A 130 45.33 -1.84 -35.80
C GLN A 130 44.86 -0.65 -34.94
N SER A 131 44.43 -0.93 -33.71
CA SER A 131 44.14 0.10 -32.70
C SER A 131 45.43 0.56 -32.01
N SER A 132 45.70 1.87 -32.08
CA SER A 132 46.81 2.50 -31.36
C SER A 132 46.35 2.95 -29.97
N THR A 133 47.03 2.44 -28.96
CA THR A 133 47.04 2.92 -27.57
C THR A 133 47.73 4.27 -27.44
N LYS A 134 47.20 5.18 -26.61
CA LYS A 134 48.00 6.21 -25.94
C LYS A 134 47.60 6.35 -24.47
N ARG A 135 48.60 6.11 -23.61
CA ARG A 135 48.68 6.45 -22.18
C ARG A 135 48.90 7.95 -21.99
N VAL A 136 48.39 8.48 -20.87
CA VAL A 136 49.03 9.48 -19.99
C VAL A 136 48.46 9.20 -18.59
N GLY A 137 49.16 9.15 -17.45
CA GLY A 137 50.55 9.34 -17.10
C GLY A 137 50.64 9.21 -15.57
N LEU A 138 51.68 8.52 -15.07
CA LEU A 138 51.94 8.29 -13.65
C LEU A 138 52.68 9.50 -13.06
N LEU A 139 52.22 10.05 -11.94
CA LEU A 139 53.06 10.90 -11.08
C LEU A 139 52.99 10.43 -9.62
N LYS A 140 54.18 10.44 -9.02
CA LYS A 140 54.64 9.91 -7.74
C LYS A 140 53.95 10.49 -6.49
N GLY A 141 53.63 9.58 -5.56
CA GLY A 141 54.08 9.59 -4.15
C GLY A 141 53.61 10.71 -3.20
N ASN A 142 52.82 10.36 -2.18
CA ASN A 142 53.36 10.14 -0.82
C ASN A 142 52.30 9.66 0.20
N ALA A 143 52.69 8.60 0.90
CA ALA A 143 52.48 8.25 2.32
C ALA A 143 51.07 7.95 2.89
N SER A 144 51.02 6.72 3.48
CA SER A 144 50.27 6.26 4.67
C SER A 144 48.74 6.11 4.57
N ALA A 145 48.10 4.99 4.92
CA ALA A 145 48.54 3.71 5.46
C ALA A 145 47.51 2.62 5.10
N VAL A 146 47.98 1.51 4.55
CA VAL A 146 47.26 0.23 4.52
C VAL A 146 47.23 -0.30 5.95
N ARG A 147 46.05 -0.57 6.51
CA ARG A 147 45.93 -1.41 7.70
C ARG A 147 45.12 -2.66 7.39
N ASN A 148 45.80 -3.79 7.55
CA ASN A 148 45.35 -5.16 7.44
C ASN A 148 43.95 -5.40 8.04
N ARG A 149 43.05 -5.98 7.25
CA ARG A 149 41.96 -6.82 7.75
C ARG A 149 42.54 -8.20 8.06
N ASN A 150 42.85 -8.41 9.33
CA ASN A 150 42.85 -9.68 10.06
C ASN A 150 43.71 -9.51 11.31
N MET A 151 43.10 -9.10 12.42
CA MET A 151 43.48 -9.58 13.75
C MET A 151 42.26 -9.47 14.67
N PHE A 152 41.84 -10.62 15.14
CA PHE A 152 40.98 -10.81 16.30
C PHE A 152 41.74 -10.26 17.51
N SER A 153 41.24 -9.21 18.15
CA SER A 153 41.72 -8.76 19.46
C SER A 153 40.73 -9.18 20.53
N PRO A 154 41.16 -9.83 21.62
CA PRO A 154 40.30 -10.20 22.73
C PRO A 154 39.81 -8.93 23.44
N MET A 155 38.54 -8.92 23.82
CA MET A 155 37.88 -7.79 24.47
C MET A 155 38.65 -7.35 25.73
N SER A 156 39.04 -6.08 25.75
CA SER A 156 39.36 -5.36 26.98
C SER A 156 38.07 -4.73 27.54
N PRO A 157 37.91 -4.63 28.86
CA PRO A 157 36.67 -4.17 29.46
C PRO A 157 36.53 -2.64 29.40
N SER A 158 35.28 -2.18 29.25
CA SER A 158 34.77 -0.81 29.44
C SER A 158 35.36 0.32 28.58
N VAL A 159 34.76 0.55 27.42
CA VAL A 159 34.62 1.88 26.82
C VAL A 159 33.17 1.99 26.35
N PHE A 160 32.40 2.94 26.89
CA PHE A 160 31.08 3.26 26.34
C PHE A 160 31.26 3.62 24.86
N PRO A 161 30.49 3.03 23.92
CA PRO A 161 30.62 3.41 22.52
C PRO A 161 30.42 4.92 22.39
N GLU A 162 31.38 5.62 21.76
CA GLU A 162 31.22 7.04 21.50
C GLU A 162 29.96 7.26 20.66
N PRO A 163 29.11 8.26 20.99
CA PRO A 163 27.89 8.52 20.25
C PRO A 163 28.22 8.82 18.78
N SER A 164 27.36 8.35 17.89
CA SER A 164 27.53 8.57 16.45
C SER A 164 27.52 10.09 16.14
N PRO A 165 28.19 10.55 15.06
CA PRO A 165 28.17 11.97 14.69
C PRO A 165 26.75 12.52 14.48
N SER A 166 25.80 11.69 14.06
CA SER A 166 24.38 12.04 13.96
C SER A 166 23.72 12.19 15.33
N ALA A 167 24.00 11.30 16.30
CA ALA A 167 23.54 11.42 17.69
C ALA A 167 24.03 12.73 18.34
N LEU A 168 25.28 13.12 18.09
CA LEU A 168 25.81 14.42 18.53
C LEU A 168 25.12 15.61 17.86
N ARG A 169 24.73 15.50 16.59
CA ARG A 169 23.98 16.58 15.91
C ARG A 169 22.55 16.66 16.41
N TYR A 170 21.91 15.50 16.60
CA TYR A 170 20.56 15.37 17.14
C TYR A 170 20.46 15.97 18.54
N SER A 171 21.38 15.64 19.44
CA SER A 171 21.43 16.21 20.80
C SER A 171 21.68 17.72 20.82
N LYS A 172 22.35 18.27 19.80
CA LYS A 172 22.62 19.72 19.67
C LYS A 172 21.54 20.48 18.89
N ARG A 173 20.43 19.83 18.51
CA ARG A 173 19.34 20.48 17.78
C ARG A 173 18.71 21.58 18.64
N THR A 174 18.31 22.68 18.01
CA THR A 174 17.75 23.86 18.69
C THR A 174 16.23 23.98 18.53
N ASN A 175 15.62 23.08 17.77
CA ASN A 175 14.20 23.08 17.45
C ASN A 175 13.38 22.12 18.32
N ALA A 176 13.98 21.39 19.26
CA ALA A 176 13.26 20.52 20.19
C ALA A 176 12.19 21.29 20.95
N GLY A 177 10.98 20.72 21.08
CA GLY A 177 9.84 21.34 21.76
C GLY A 177 9.14 22.44 20.97
N ARG A 178 9.61 22.80 19.76
CA ARG A 178 8.96 23.81 18.91
C ARG A 178 7.67 23.26 18.32
N THR A 179 6.55 23.99 18.49
CA THR A 179 5.29 23.72 17.77
C THR A 179 5.44 24.11 16.29
N GLU A 180 5.14 23.17 15.39
CA GLU A 180 5.23 23.35 13.92
C GLU A 180 3.87 23.62 13.27
N ASP A 181 2.79 23.05 13.82
CA ASP A 181 1.42 23.28 13.39
C ASP A 181 0.48 23.07 14.59
N SER A 182 -0.68 23.73 14.59
CA SER A 182 -1.66 23.60 15.67
C SER A 182 -3.09 23.82 15.21
N LEU A 183 -4.04 23.31 15.98
CA LEU A 183 -5.47 23.47 15.80
C LEU A 183 -6.10 23.84 17.14
N HIS A 184 -6.99 24.83 17.12
CA HIS A 184 -7.76 25.32 18.27
C HIS A 184 -6.92 25.61 19.53
N SER A 185 -5.76 26.25 19.34
CA SER A 185 -4.82 26.56 20.45
C SER A 185 -5.45 27.46 21.52
N GLU A 186 -6.45 28.28 21.16
CA GLU A 186 -7.23 29.12 22.05
C GLU A 186 -7.99 28.32 23.13
N LEU A 187 -8.39 27.07 22.83
CA LEU A 187 -9.09 26.22 23.81
C LEU A 187 -8.18 25.83 24.98
N LEU A 188 -6.88 25.74 24.75
CA LEU A 188 -5.90 25.45 25.81
C LEU A 188 -5.86 26.57 26.86
N LEU A 189 -6.19 27.81 26.49
CA LEU A 189 -6.26 28.95 27.42
C LEU A 189 -7.54 28.93 28.27
N LEU A 190 -8.61 28.35 27.73
CA LEU A 190 -9.92 28.24 28.39
C LEU A 190 -9.98 27.05 29.36
N ALA A 191 -9.05 26.10 29.25
CA ALA A 191 -9.03 24.84 30.02
C ALA A 191 -8.65 24.97 31.51
N ASN A 192 -8.52 26.18 32.05
CA ASN A 192 -8.26 26.36 33.48
C ASN A 192 -9.51 25.95 34.28
N GLN A 193 -9.42 24.82 35.00
CA GLN A 193 -10.39 24.26 35.98
C GLN A 193 -11.25 23.05 35.55
N ALA A 194 -10.84 22.25 34.56
CA ALA A 194 -11.49 20.94 34.36
C ALA A 194 -10.84 19.85 35.24
N GLU A 195 -11.65 19.07 35.96
CA GLU A 195 -11.16 17.87 36.66
C GLU A 195 -10.61 16.85 35.65
N ILE A 196 -9.38 16.41 35.86
CA ILE A 196 -8.74 15.38 35.03
C ILE A 196 -9.35 14.02 35.40
N ALA A 197 -10.38 13.62 34.66
CA ALA A 197 -10.93 12.27 34.75
C ALA A 197 -9.98 11.25 34.08
N PRO A 198 -9.90 9.99 34.57
CA PRO A 198 -9.14 8.96 33.89
C PRO A 198 -9.70 8.72 32.48
N ALA A 199 -8.81 8.48 31.52
CA ALA A 199 -9.23 8.11 30.17
C ALA A 199 -9.88 6.73 30.19
N VAL A 200 -11.09 6.62 29.64
CA VAL A 200 -11.75 5.34 29.38
C VAL A 200 -11.71 5.11 27.89
N VAL A 201 -11.01 4.05 27.48
CA VAL A 201 -10.87 3.66 26.08
C VAL A 201 -11.75 2.44 25.82
N SER A 202 -12.60 2.54 24.81
CA SER A 202 -13.49 1.47 24.35
C SER A 202 -13.07 0.97 22.96
N ASP A 203 -12.99 -0.35 22.82
CA ASP A 203 -12.67 -1.10 21.60
C ASP A 203 -13.94 -1.56 20.85
N LEU A 204 -15.10 -0.95 21.13
CA LEU A 204 -16.40 -1.35 20.57
C LEU A 204 -16.38 -1.49 19.04
N TYR A 205 -15.78 -0.52 18.34
CA TYR A 205 -15.71 -0.52 16.88
C TYR A 205 -14.77 -1.61 16.34
N GLN A 206 -13.73 -1.97 17.09
CA GLN A 206 -12.85 -3.07 16.71
C GLN A 206 -13.60 -4.40 16.76
N ARG A 207 -14.39 -4.61 17.82
CA ARG A 207 -15.24 -5.80 17.97
C ARG A 207 -16.32 -5.89 16.91
N ALA A 208 -16.91 -4.74 16.53
CA ALA A 208 -17.88 -4.67 15.44
C ALA A 208 -17.25 -5.07 14.11
N ALA A 209 -16.06 -4.55 13.80
CA ALA A 209 -15.32 -4.90 12.58
C ALA A 209 -14.94 -6.39 12.54
N ASP A 210 -14.57 -6.98 13.68
CA ASP A 210 -14.28 -8.41 13.79
C ASP A 210 -15.54 -9.27 13.59
N ALA A 211 -16.68 -8.86 14.15
CA ALA A 211 -17.96 -9.55 13.96
C ALA A 211 -18.40 -9.54 12.50
N ASP A 212 -18.28 -8.39 11.83
CA ASP A 212 -18.53 -8.25 10.39
C ASP A 212 -17.63 -9.15 9.57
N ALA A 213 -16.33 -9.22 9.92
CA ALA A 213 -15.38 -10.09 9.23
C ALA A 213 -15.77 -11.57 9.36
N ILE A 214 -16.19 -12.02 10.54
CA ILE A 214 -16.63 -13.40 10.78
C ILE A 214 -17.88 -13.73 9.94
N SER A 215 -18.87 -12.84 9.92
CA SER A 215 -20.10 -13.04 9.13
C SER A 215 -19.83 -13.21 7.63
N SER A 216 -18.81 -12.51 7.11
CA SER A 216 -18.44 -12.61 5.71
C SER A 216 -17.74 -13.92 5.36
N ASP A 217 -16.99 -14.50 6.31
CA ASP A 217 -16.26 -15.76 6.16
C ASP A 217 -17.22 -16.97 6.13
N GLU A 218 -18.29 -16.93 6.93
CA GLU A 218 -19.32 -17.99 6.99
C GLU A 218 -20.14 -18.10 5.70
N SER A 219 -20.28 -17.01 4.94
CA SER A 219 -20.94 -17.04 3.62
C SER A 219 -20.12 -17.72 2.52
N GLU A 220 -18.82 -17.99 2.75
CA GLU A 220 -17.92 -18.66 1.80
C GLU A 220 -17.75 -20.17 2.06
N GLU A 221 -18.16 -20.69 3.23
CA GLU A 221 -18.24 -22.13 3.48
C GLU A 221 -19.56 -22.68 2.91
N GLU A 222 -19.59 -22.85 1.59
CA GLU A 222 -20.58 -23.73 0.94
C GLU A 222 -20.51 -25.10 1.63
N THR A 223 -21.65 -25.50 2.18
CA THR A 223 -21.95 -26.75 2.87
C THR A 223 -21.31 -27.97 2.20
N THR A 224 -20.21 -28.47 2.75
CA THR A 224 -19.97 -29.93 2.74
C THR A 224 -20.76 -30.51 3.89
N ALA A 225 -21.90 -31.11 3.58
CA ALA A 225 -22.74 -31.82 4.53
C ALA A 225 -21.95 -32.94 5.22
N ALA A 226 -21.64 -32.76 6.51
CA ALA A 226 -21.59 -33.78 7.57
C ALA A 226 -20.92 -33.18 8.81
N ASP A 227 -21.72 -32.53 9.66
CA ASP A 227 -21.67 -32.65 11.13
C ASP A 227 -22.64 -31.62 11.72
N GLU A 228 -23.90 -32.04 11.88
CA GLU A 228 -24.83 -31.37 12.78
C GLU A 228 -24.37 -31.59 14.22
N VAL A 229 -23.43 -30.76 14.69
CA VAL A 229 -23.21 -30.59 16.13
C VAL A 229 -24.09 -29.44 16.59
N SER A 230 -25.14 -29.80 17.33
CA SER A 230 -26.05 -28.86 17.99
C SER A 230 -25.27 -27.77 18.74
N GLU A 231 -25.38 -26.52 18.30
CA GLU A 231 -24.77 -25.40 19.01
C GLU A 231 -25.51 -25.16 20.33
N LYS A 232 -24.81 -25.33 21.45
CA LYS A 232 -25.30 -24.87 22.75
C LYS A 232 -24.99 -23.37 22.89
N PRO A 233 -25.96 -22.54 23.30
CA PRO A 233 -25.71 -21.11 23.52
C PRO A 233 -24.78 -20.93 24.73
N GLY A 234 -23.64 -20.25 24.55
CA GLY A 234 -22.78 -19.81 25.64
C GLY A 234 -21.28 -20.06 25.52
N GLN A 235 -20.79 -20.80 24.50
CA GLN A 235 -19.34 -20.95 24.29
C GLN A 235 -18.82 -19.84 23.36
N ARG A 236 -18.06 -18.89 23.92
CA ARG A 236 -17.24 -17.96 23.15
C ARG A 236 -16.23 -18.77 22.33
N ARG A 237 -16.41 -18.85 21.01
CA ARG A 237 -15.40 -19.39 20.09
C ARG A 237 -14.12 -18.57 20.24
N ALA A 238 -12.97 -19.24 20.37
CA ALA A 238 -11.68 -18.57 20.36
C ALA A 238 -11.52 -17.77 19.04
N PRO A 239 -10.92 -16.56 19.07
CA PRO A 239 -10.76 -15.76 17.87
C PRO A 239 -9.96 -16.53 16.83
N LYS A 240 -10.54 -16.71 15.63
CA LYS A 240 -9.92 -17.42 14.50
C LYS A 240 -8.67 -16.62 14.07
N ARG A 241 -7.50 -17.26 14.08
CA ARG A 241 -6.23 -16.65 13.68
C ARG A 241 -6.33 -16.08 12.26
N MET A 242 -5.93 -14.81 12.07
CA MET A 242 -6.02 -14.13 10.78
C MET A 242 -5.16 -14.84 9.70
N ARG A 243 -5.76 -15.13 8.54
CA ARG A 243 -5.08 -15.68 7.36
C ARG A 243 -4.64 -14.54 6.45
N TYR A 244 -3.37 -14.49 6.03
CA TYR A 244 -2.81 -13.32 5.33
C TYR A 244 -1.78 -13.61 4.23
N MET A 245 -1.28 -14.84 4.11
CA MET A 245 -0.27 -15.22 3.09
C MET A 245 -0.86 -15.89 1.85
N PHE A 246 -2.18 -15.88 1.70
CA PHE A 246 -2.88 -16.44 0.55
C PHE A 246 -4.23 -15.76 0.37
N GLU A 247 -4.55 -15.35 -0.85
CA GLU A 247 -5.85 -14.81 -1.22
C GLU A 247 -6.25 -15.28 -2.63
N LYS A 248 -7.53 -15.64 -2.80
CA LYS A 248 -8.09 -15.99 -4.10
C LYS A 248 -8.41 -14.71 -4.88
N MET A 249 -8.09 -14.67 -6.17
CA MET A 249 -8.47 -13.55 -7.04
C MET A 249 -9.99 -13.30 -7.05
N GLY A 250 -10.78 -14.38 -6.99
CA GLY A 250 -12.24 -14.32 -6.86
C GLY A 250 -12.69 -13.45 -5.67
N THR A 251 -12.14 -13.71 -4.48
CA THR A 251 -12.43 -12.96 -3.25
C THR A 251 -12.14 -11.46 -3.44
N ARG A 252 -10.99 -11.11 -4.03
CA ARG A 252 -10.64 -9.70 -4.28
C ARG A 252 -11.65 -9.01 -5.20
N THR A 253 -12.02 -9.66 -6.30
CA THR A 253 -13.00 -9.10 -7.25
C THR A 253 -14.40 -8.96 -6.62
N GLU A 254 -14.78 -9.89 -5.75
CA GLU A 254 -16.06 -9.87 -5.05
C GLU A 254 -16.12 -8.72 -4.04
N ILE A 255 -15.06 -8.54 -3.27
CA ILE A 255 -14.96 -7.46 -2.28
C ILE A 255 -15.00 -6.08 -2.93
N ILE A 256 -14.27 -5.88 -4.04
CA ILE A 256 -14.33 -4.64 -4.83
C ILE A 256 -15.77 -4.38 -5.29
N ASN A 257 -16.45 -5.40 -5.84
CA ASN A 257 -17.83 -5.28 -6.28
C ASN A 257 -18.78 -4.93 -5.11
N LYS A 258 -18.66 -5.61 -3.97
CA LYS A 258 -19.45 -5.34 -2.75
C LYS A 258 -19.24 -3.92 -2.23
N ARG A 259 -18.06 -3.32 -2.39
CA ARG A 259 -17.83 -1.91 -2.04
C ARG A 259 -18.65 -0.97 -2.92
N ILE A 260 -18.61 -1.16 -4.25
CA ILE A 260 -19.39 -0.34 -5.20
C ILE A 260 -20.88 -0.45 -4.90
N GLU A 261 -21.39 -1.67 -4.70
CA GLU A 261 -22.80 -1.93 -4.44
C GLU A 261 -23.33 -1.29 -3.15
N ARG A 262 -22.57 -1.37 -2.04
CA ARG A 262 -22.96 -0.75 -0.78
C ARG A 262 -23.11 0.76 -0.93
N MET A 263 -22.11 1.40 -1.53
CA MET A 263 -22.15 2.85 -1.74
C MET A 263 -23.27 3.25 -2.71
N ALA A 264 -23.54 2.43 -3.73
CA ALA A 264 -24.65 2.64 -4.65
C ALA A 264 -26.02 2.58 -3.96
N ILE A 265 -26.22 1.62 -3.05
CA ILE A 265 -27.45 1.51 -2.26
C ILE A 265 -27.63 2.76 -1.39
N ASP A 266 -26.61 3.16 -0.65
CA ASP A 266 -26.68 4.34 0.21
C ASP A 266 -26.96 5.61 -0.60
N THR A 267 -26.29 5.77 -1.76
CA THR A 267 -26.48 6.92 -2.65
C THR A 267 -27.91 6.98 -3.17
N LYS A 268 -28.51 5.83 -3.50
CA LYS A 268 -29.91 5.81 -3.95
C LYS A 268 -30.87 6.29 -2.87
N VAL A 269 -30.62 5.88 -1.61
CA VAL A 269 -31.45 6.29 -0.48
C VAL A 269 -31.31 7.79 -0.21
N GLU A 270 -30.08 8.29 -0.13
CA GLU A 270 -29.79 9.70 0.16
C GLU A 270 -30.43 10.65 -0.86
N TYR A 271 -30.27 10.35 -2.15
CA TYR A 271 -30.74 11.22 -3.24
C TYR A 271 -32.12 10.81 -3.79
N SER A 272 -32.82 9.88 -3.14
CA SER A 272 -34.13 9.37 -3.59
C SER A 272 -34.13 8.92 -5.06
N ILE A 273 -33.04 8.27 -5.50
CA ILE A 273 -32.87 7.81 -6.88
C ILE A 273 -33.58 6.46 -7.04
N GLU A 274 -34.60 6.42 -7.91
CA GLU A 274 -35.36 5.20 -8.20
C GLU A 274 -34.46 4.09 -8.78
N ALA A 275 -33.70 4.42 -9.83
CA ALA A 275 -32.79 3.51 -10.50
C ALA A 275 -31.52 4.24 -10.97
N LEU A 276 -30.36 3.63 -10.69
CA LEU A 276 -29.09 4.08 -11.25
C LEU A 276 -29.01 3.64 -12.71
N ALA A 277 -28.53 4.52 -13.57
CA ALA A 277 -28.34 4.20 -14.98
C ALA A 277 -27.03 3.45 -15.19
N ASN A 278 -27.03 2.50 -16.11
CA ASN A 278 -25.79 1.91 -16.59
C ASN A 278 -25.09 2.94 -17.51
N PRO A 279 -23.93 3.50 -17.12
CA PRO A 279 -23.26 4.55 -17.89
C PRO A 279 -22.70 4.03 -19.22
N THR A 280 -22.59 2.70 -19.40
CA THR A 280 -22.07 2.08 -20.64
C THR A 280 -23.07 2.09 -21.78
N TYR A 281 -24.34 2.41 -21.51
CA TYR A 281 -25.37 2.52 -22.54
C TYR A 281 -25.59 3.96 -22.99
N PRO A 282 -26.10 4.18 -24.21
CA PRO A 282 -26.46 5.51 -24.66
C PRO A 282 -27.60 6.13 -23.84
N HIS A 283 -27.40 7.35 -23.36
CA HIS A 283 -28.37 8.20 -22.66
C HIS A 283 -28.34 9.61 -23.26
N GLN A 284 -29.48 10.11 -23.75
CA GLN A 284 -29.64 11.49 -24.23
C GLN A 284 -29.87 12.48 -23.08
N ASP A 285 -30.56 12.02 -22.04
CA ASP A 285 -30.82 12.78 -20.82
C ASP A 285 -29.71 12.59 -19.80
N SER A 286 -29.64 13.51 -18.83
CA SER A 286 -28.68 13.41 -17.74
C SER A 286 -29.12 12.31 -16.81
N VAL A 287 -28.22 11.38 -16.50
CA VAL A 287 -28.47 10.23 -15.64
C VAL A 287 -27.43 10.13 -14.55
N THR A 288 -27.80 9.55 -13.42
CA THR A 288 -26.89 9.27 -12.31
C THR A 288 -26.36 7.84 -12.39
N ALA A 289 -25.05 7.69 -12.30
CA ALA A 289 -24.36 6.42 -12.23
C ALA A 289 -23.47 6.37 -10.98
N VAL A 290 -23.30 5.17 -10.42
CA VAL A 290 -22.31 4.91 -9.36
C VAL A 290 -21.31 3.89 -9.88
N GLY A 291 -20.04 4.16 -9.66
CA GLY A 291 -18.96 3.30 -10.11
C GLY A 291 -17.64 3.64 -9.45
N ARG A 292 -16.60 2.89 -9.80
CA ARG A 292 -15.25 3.04 -9.28
C ARG A 292 -14.33 3.68 -10.33
N ILE A 293 -13.56 4.67 -9.93
CA ILE A 293 -12.53 5.29 -10.76
C ILE A 293 -11.39 4.30 -10.98
N VAL A 294 -10.97 4.13 -12.22
CA VAL A 294 -9.80 3.32 -12.61
C VAL A 294 -9.00 4.04 -13.71
N ASN A 295 -7.70 3.74 -13.82
CA ASN A 295 -6.76 4.44 -14.70
C ASN A 295 -6.42 3.71 -16.01
N VAL A 296 -6.93 2.50 -16.23
CA VAL A 296 -6.59 1.68 -17.41
C VAL A 296 -7.79 0.88 -17.91
N ASN A 297 -7.98 0.84 -19.24
CA ASN A 297 -8.67 -0.25 -19.89
C ASN A 297 -7.70 -1.43 -20.03
N LEU A 298 -7.85 -2.46 -19.18
CA LEU A 298 -6.92 -3.60 -19.13
C LEU A 298 -6.91 -4.43 -20.42
N ASP A 299 -7.88 -4.19 -21.31
CA ASP A 299 -8.02 -4.90 -22.59
C ASP A 299 -6.91 -4.55 -23.61
N GLU A 300 -6.13 -3.49 -23.39
CA GLU A 300 -5.08 -3.03 -24.33
C GLU A 300 -3.64 -3.47 -23.99
N GLY A 301 -3.45 -4.40 -23.06
CA GLY A 301 -2.15 -5.09 -22.87
C GLY A 301 -0.99 -4.22 -22.36
N GLY A 302 -1.26 -3.03 -21.82
CA GLY A 302 -0.25 -2.16 -21.23
C GLY A 302 0.25 -2.70 -19.89
N THR A 303 1.55 -2.98 -19.78
CA THR A 303 2.24 -3.41 -18.55
C THR A 303 2.74 -2.24 -17.69
N GLY A 304 2.28 -1.02 -17.96
CA GLY A 304 2.64 0.17 -17.19
C GLY A 304 1.44 0.75 -16.44
N SER A 305 1.66 1.16 -15.19
CA SER A 305 0.76 2.10 -14.50
C SER A 305 0.85 3.43 -15.25
N ILE A 306 -0.13 3.73 -16.09
CA ILE A 306 -0.27 5.08 -16.66
C ILE A 306 -0.75 5.97 -15.51
N PRO A 307 -0.01 7.04 -15.16
CA PRO A 307 -0.46 7.98 -14.15
C PRO A 307 -1.85 8.51 -14.49
N ILE A 308 -2.73 8.61 -13.49
CA ILE A 308 -4.07 9.13 -13.73
C ILE A 308 -3.99 10.60 -14.15
N SER A 309 -4.81 10.97 -15.12
CA SER A 309 -4.95 12.32 -15.65
C SER A 309 -6.40 12.54 -16.02
N SER A 310 -6.82 13.78 -16.27
CA SER A 310 -8.20 14.06 -16.68
C SER A 310 -8.64 13.34 -17.96
N ASP A 311 -7.68 12.89 -18.80
CA ASP A 311 -7.95 12.22 -20.07
C ASP A 311 -7.84 10.68 -19.97
N THR A 312 -7.41 10.14 -18.82
CA THR A 312 -7.19 8.70 -18.61
C THR A 312 -8.13 8.09 -17.56
N LEU A 313 -9.24 8.78 -17.26
CA LEU A 313 -10.25 8.33 -16.30
C LEU A 313 -11.22 7.34 -16.94
N PHE A 314 -11.49 6.25 -16.23
CA PHE A 314 -12.56 5.31 -16.54
C PHE A 314 -13.46 5.12 -15.33
N LEU A 315 -14.75 4.90 -15.59
CA LEU A 315 -15.73 4.52 -14.60
C LEU A 315 -16.03 3.02 -14.74
N GLU A 316 -15.64 2.24 -13.74
CA GLU A 316 -15.97 0.82 -13.62
C GLU A 316 -17.32 0.65 -12.92
N THR A 317 -18.25 0.00 -13.59
CA THR A 317 -19.56 -0.33 -13.03
C THR A 317 -19.48 -1.53 -12.10
N SER A 318 -20.46 -1.68 -11.21
CA SER A 318 -20.64 -2.94 -10.51
C SER A 318 -21.09 -4.06 -11.46
N ARG A 319 -20.99 -5.31 -11.00
CA ARG A 319 -21.51 -6.48 -11.73
C ARG A 319 -23.00 -6.36 -12.00
N ARG A 320 -23.78 -5.92 -11.00
CA ARG A 320 -25.24 -5.80 -11.12
C ARG A 320 -25.66 -4.68 -12.08
N LEU A 321 -24.96 -3.55 -12.06
CA LEU A 321 -25.31 -2.38 -12.89
C LEU A 321 -24.87 -2.54 -14.34
N GLY A 322 -23.65 -3.04 -14.57
CA GLY A 322 -23.05 -3.06 -15.90
C GLY A 322 -22.08 -4.21 -16.17
N ASN A 323 -22.21 -5.33 -15.47
CA ASN A 323 -21.34 -6.51 -15.62
C ASN A 323 -19.84 -6.21 -15.40
N GLY A 324 -19.50 -5.23 -14.56
CA GLY A 324 -18.10 -4.85 -14.33
C GLY A 324 -17.45 -4.10 -15.49
N ARG A 325 -18.24 -3.67 -16.49
CA ARG A 325 -17.71 -2.94 -17.65
C ARG A 325 -17.20 -1.57 -17.23
N ARG A 326 -16.18 -1.12 -17.96
CA ARG A 326 -15.55 0.19 -17.84
C ARG A 326 -15.96 1.06 -19.02
N ILE A 327 -16.15 2.34 -18.78
CA ILE A 327 -16.36 3.35 -19.83
C ILE A 327 -15.44 4.55 -19.57
N PRO A 328 -14.83 5.16 -20.62
CA PRO A 328 -14.12 6.42 -20.48
C PRO A 328 -15.00 7.47 -19.79
N LEU A 329 -14.40 8.24 -18.88
CA LEU A 329 -15.07 9.27 -18.09
C LEU A 329 -14.51 10.64 -18.48
N ASP A 330 -15.29 11.42 -19.22
CA ASP A 330 -14.91 12.78 -19.60
C ASP A 330 -15.34 13.79 -18.54
N VAL A 331 -14.35 14.43 -17.91
CA VAL A 331 -14.56 15.42 -16.83
C VAL A 331 -14.37 16.87 -17.29
N ARG A 332 -14.32 17.14 -18.61
CA ARG A 332 -14.12 18.53 -19.13
C ARG A 332 -15.24 19.48 -18.71
N ALA A 333 -16.48 18.99 -18.67
CA ALA A 333 -17.64 19.77 -18.25
C ALA A 333 -17.80 19.87 -16.72
N THR A 334 -17.00 19.14 -15.95
CA THR A 334 -17.08 19.14 -14.49
C THR A 334 -16.30 20.35 -13.91
N PRO A 335 -16.95 21.23 -13.12
CA PRO A 335 -16.30 22.43 -12.59
C PRO A 335 -15.29 22.12 -11.47
N SER A 336 -15.60 21.13 -10.62
CA SER A 336 -14.79 20.74 -9.47
C SER A 336 -14.76 19.22 -9.34
N PHE A 337 -13.58 18.67 -9.07
CA PHE A 337 -13.41 17.26 -8.71
C PHE A 337 -12.06 17.01 -8.03
N SER A 338 -12.00 15.88 -7.32
CA SER A 338 -10.77 15.29 -6.83
C SER A 338 -10.90 13.77 -6.90
N LEU A 339 -10.13 13.16 -7.79
CA LEU A 339 -10.28 11.76 -8.17
C LEU A 339 -8.99 10.96 -8.02
N PHE A 340 -9.12 9.68 -7.67
CA PHE A 340 -8.00 8.74 -7.60
C PHE A 340 -8.45 7.29 -7.89
N PRO A 341 -7.55 6.38 -8.31
CA PRO A 341 -7.90 4.98 -8.58
C PRO A 341 -8.47 4.26 -7.35
N GLY A 342 -9.59 3.56 -7.53
CA GLY A 342 -10.28 2.85 -6.46
C GLY A 342 -11.34 3.67 -5.73
N GLN A 343 -11.40 4.98 -5.95
CA GLN A 343 -12.46 5.84 -5.42
C GLN A 343 -13.81 5.44 -6.02
N ILE A 344 -14.80 5.24 -5.17
CA ILE A 344 -16.19 5.13 -5.59
C ILE A 344 -16.75 6.53 -5.73
N VAL A 345 -17.48 6.77 -6.81
CA VAL A 345 -18.10 8.06 -7.11
C VAL A 345 -19.55 7.87 -7.52
N ALA A 346 -20.38 8.83 -7.15
CA ALA A 346 -21.68 9.06 -7.73
C ALA A 346 -21.54 10.22 -8.72
N VAL A 347 -21.92 10.00 -9.98
CA VAL A 347 -21.69 10.97 -11.06
C VAL A 347 -22.96 11.16 -11.89
N GLU A 348 -23.28 12.41 -12.15
CA GLU A 348 -24.30 12.82 -13.11
C GLU A 348 -23.65 13.15 -14.44
N GLY A 349 -24.29 12.73 -15.52
CA GLY A 349 -23.78 12.97 -16.86
C GLY A 349 -24.59 12.29 -17.93
N LYS A 350 -24.02 12.24 -19.13
CA LYS A 350 -24.67 11.71 -20.33
C LYS A 350 -23.72 10.84 -21.11
N ASN A 351 -24.27 9.88 -21.85
CA ASN A 351 -23.51 9.09 -22.82
C ASN A 351 -24.23 9.13 -24.16
N LEU A 352 -23.94 10.08 -25.04
CA LEU A 352 -24.72 10.25 -26.27
C LEU A 352 -24.50 9.12 -27.29
N LYS A 353 -23.33 8.46 -27.26
CA LYS A 353 -22.87 7.55 -28.33
C LYS A 353 -22.66 6.10 -27.91
N GLY A 354 -22.65 5.82 -26.61
CA GLY A 354 -22.26 4.53 -26.02
C GLY A 354 -20.75 4.38 -25.76
N SER A 355 -19.91 5.34 -26.16
CA SER A 355 -18.45 5.21 -26.13
C SER A 355 -17.74 5.93 -24.98
N GLU A 356 -18.38 6.92 -24.37
CA GLU A 356 -17.80 7.78 -23.32
C GLU A 356 -18.93 8.34 -22.46
N PHE A 357 -18.71 8.44 -21.15
CA PHE A 357 -19.64 9.09 -20.23
C PHE A 357 -19.13 10.50 -19.90
N SER A 358 -19.84 11.53 -20.36
CA SER A 358 -19.51 12.93 -20.10
C SER A 358 -20.10 13.37 -18.75
N ALA A 359 -19.24 13.51 -17.75
CA ALA A 359 -19.59 13.91 -16.40
C ALA A 359 -19.86 15.42 -16.30
N THR A 360 -21.01 15.78 -15.75
CA THR A 360 -21.37 17.17 -15.47
C THR A 360 -21.14 17.53 -14.01
N GLN A 361 -21.40 16.59 -13.10
CA GLN A 361 -21.31 16.82 -11.66
C GLN A 361 -21.01 15.51 -10.91
N PHE A 362 -20.19 15.59 -9.87
CA PHE A 362 -20.04 14.52 -8.89
C PHE A 362 -20.95 14.81 -7.69
N CYS A 363 -21.75 13.84 -7.29
CA CYS A 363 -22.58 13.93 -6.10
C CYS A 363 -21.76 13.54 -4.88
N GLN A 364 -21.98 14.23 -3.76
CA GLN A 364 -21.34 13.87 -2.50
C GLN A 364 -21.82 12.48 -2.08
N LEU A 365 -20.89 11.58 -1.76
CA LEU A 365 -21.29 10.29 -1.22
C LEU A 365 -21.94 10.46 0.15
N PRO A 366 -22.97 9.66 0.49
CA PRO A 366 -23.56 9.72 1.81
C PRO A 366 -22.49 9.51 2.88
N ARG A 367 -22.49 10.31 3.94
CA ARG A 367 -21.52 10.19 5.03
C ARG A 367 -21.96 9.17 6.07
N LEU A 368 -21.02 8.64 6.84
CA LEU A 368 -21.35 7.91 8.06
C LEU A 368 -22.00 8.87 9.06
N GLN A 369 -22.79 8.32 9.98
CA GLN A 369 -23.40 9.11 11.05
C GLN A 369 -22.29 9.77 11.89
N HIS A 370 -22.48 11.06 12.14
CA HIS A 370 -21.58 11.86 12.96
C HIS A 370 -22.43 12.50 14.08
N PRO A 371 -22.59 11.84 15.24
CA PRO A 371 -23.41 12.40 16.31
C PRO A 371 -22.74 13.68 16.83
N SER A 372 -23.52 14.75 16.86
CA SER A 372 -23.18 16.00 17.54
C SER A 372 -23.07 15.77 19.04
N ILE A 373 -22.54 16.75 19.78
CA ILE A 373 -22.26 16.57 21.21
C ILE A 373 -23.54 16.26 22.00
N GLY A 374 -24.63 16.97 21.72
CA GLY A 374 -25.93 16.76 22.38
C GLY A 374 -26.61 15.42 22.05
N GLU A 375 -26.15 14.72 21.01
CA GLU A 375 -26.68 13.40 20.60
C GLU A 375 -25.89 12.23 21.23
N ARG A 376 -24.82 12.50 22.00
CA ARG A 376 -23.99 11.48 22.65
C ARG A 376 -24.44 11.23 24.08
N GLU A 377 -24.89 10.00 24.38
CA GLU A 377 -25.42 9.62 25.70
C GLU A 377 -24.47 9.92 26.88
N GLN A 378 -23.15 9.75 26.68
CA GLN A 378 -22.14 9.96 27.72
C GLN A 378 -21.46 11.34 27.67
N GLY A 379 -21.84 12.19 26.70
CA GLY A 379 -21.16 13.45 26.40
C GLY A 379 -19.68 13.27 26.04
N ILE A 380 -18.92 14.37 26.11
CA ILE A 380 -17.46 14.39 25.93
C ILE A 380 -16.82 14.73 27.26
N ARG A 381 -15.85 13.89 27.69
CA ARG A 381 -15.05 14.15 28.87
C ARG A 381 -13.63 14.55 28.49
N HIS A 382 -13.01 15.33 29.35
CA HIS A 382 -11.64 15.77 29.17
C HIS A 382 -10.68 14.56 29.04
N PHE A 383 -9.70 14.67 28.14
CA PHE A 383 -8.49 13.85 28.15
C PHE A 383 -7.38 14.54 27.36
N SER A 384 -6.15 14.16 27.66
CA SER A 384 -4.96 14.54 26.89
C SER A 384 -4.27 13.29 26.36
N ALA A 385 -3.75 13.38 25.14
CA ALA A 385 -3.08 12.28 24.48
C ALA A 385 -1.78 12.71 23.80
N VAL A 386 -0.80 11.81 23.79
CA VAL A 386 0.40 11.90 22.95
C VAL A 386 0.31 10.86 21.85
N VAL A 387 0.54 11.28 20.60
CA VAL A 387 0.57 10.41 19.43
C VAL A 387 1.92 10.57 18.74
N ALA A 388 2.64 9.47 18.56
CA ALA A 388 3.91 9.46 17.86
C ALA A 388 4.00 8.25 16.94
N SER A 389 4.62 8.44 15.77
CA SER A 389 4.81 7.38 14.78
C SER A 389 6.29 7.17 14.51
N GLY A 390 6.68 5.91 14.33
CA GLY A 390 8.03 5.53 13.97
C GLY A 390 8.39 5.94 12.54
N PRO A 391 9.68 5.89 12.17
CA PRO A 391 10.76 5.29 12.94
C PRO A 391 11.16 6.12 14.17
N PHE A 392 11.65 5.45 15.22
CA PHE A 392 12.02 6.07 16.50
C PHE A 392 13.54 6.14 16.75
N THR A 393 14.35 5.86 15.73
CA THR A 393 15.82 5.91 15.77
C THR A 393 16.37 6.59 14.52
N LEU A 394 17.59 7.11 14.58
CA LEU A 394 18.25 7.70 13.42
C LEU A 394 18.73 6.63 12.44
N SER A 395 18.77 6.95 11.15
CA SER A 395 19.04 5.98 10.07
C SER A 395 20.45 5.36 10.05
N ASP A 396 21.36 5.84 10.89
CA ASP A 396 22.76 5.40 10.98
C ASP A 396 23.12 4.82 12.36
N ASN A 397 22.14 4.60 13.25
CA ASN A 397 22.36 3.96 14.55
C ASN A 397 21.09 3.29 15.13
N PHE A 398 21.23 2.59 16.26
CA PHE A 398 20.12 2.02 17.05
C PHE A 398 20.17 2.49 18.51
N GLU A 399 20.42 3.79 18.73
CA GLU A 399 20.46 4.41 20.05
C GLU A 399 19.12 5.03 20.47
N TYR A 400 18.15 5.11 19.56
CA TYR A 400 16.76 5.49 19.86
C TYR A 400 16.64 6.83 20.60
N GLU A 401 17.48 7.80 20.27
CA GLU A 401 17.47 9.15 20.85
C GLU A 401 16.12 9.85 20.68
N PRO A 402 15.44 9.77 19.51
CA PRO A 402 14.08 10.25 19.37
C PRO A 402 13.09 9.56 20.33
N LEU A 403 13.17 8.25 20.53
CA LEU A 403 12.28 7.58 21.49
C LEU A 403 12.53 8.06 22.92
N ALA A 404 13.80 8.22 23.31
CA ALA A 404 14.17 8.69 24.63
C ALA A 404 13.58 10.09 24.92
N ASP A 405 13.73 11.02 23.97
CA ASP A 405 13.17 12.37 24.09
C ASP A 405 11.63 12.36 24.08
N LEU A 406 11.00 11.47 23.30
CA LEU A 406 9.55 11.31 23.31
C LEU A 406 9.06 10.89 24.70
N VAL A 407 9.72 9.91 25.30
CA VAL A 407 9.39 9.41 26.64
C VAL A 407 9.54 10.52 27.68
N ASP A 408 10.62 11.32 27.60
CA ASP A 408 10.81 12.47 28.48
C ASP A 408 9.66 13.49 28.35
N HIS A 409 9.26 13.80 27.11
CA HIS A 409 8.14 14.70 26.86
C HIS A 409 6.81 14.14 27.35
N ALA A 410 6.55 12.84 27.14
CA ALA A 410 5.32 12.19 27.57
C ALA A 410 5.24 12.17 29.11
N ILE A 411 6.32 11.81 29.81
CA ILE A 411 6.36 11.82 31.28
C ILE A 411 6.15 13.24 31.80
N ALA A 412 6.80 14.25 31.22
CA ALA A 412 6.64 15.64 31.63
C ALA A 412 5.23 16.19 31.39
N ALA A 413 4.57 15.76 30.30
CA ALA A 413 3.21 16.16 29.98
C ALA A 413 2.13 15.38 30.75
N ALA A 414 2.47 14.19 31.27
CA ALA A 414 1.58 13.27 31.95
C ALA A 414 0.21 13.06 31.24
N PRO A 415 0.18 12.70 29.94
CA PRO A 415 -1.07 12.49 29.23
C PRO A 415 -1.83 11.28 29.79
N SER A 416 -3.16 11.30 29.67
CA SER A 416 -3.98 10.15 30.05
C SER A 416 -3.98 9.04 29.00
N VAL A 417 -3.57 9.32 27.75
CA VAL A 417 -3.42 8.33 26.69
C VAL A 417 -2.11 8.52 25.91
N VAL A 418 -1.42 7.44 25.55
CA VAL A 418 -0.28 7.46 24.63
C VAL A 418 -0.49 6.45 23.51
N PHE A 419 -0.42 6.91 22.27
CA PHE A 419 -0.41 6.07 21.06
C PHE A 419 0.99 6.07 20.45
N LEU A 420 1.67 4.93 20.50
CA LEU A 420 2.94 4.70 19.83
C LEU A 420 2.70 3.82 18.60
N LEU A 421 2.83 4.43 17.43
CA LEU A 421 2.59 3.80 16.14
C LEU A 421 3.93 3.34 15.59
N GLY A 422 4.07 2.07 15.23
CA GLY A 422 5.29 1.53 14.60
C GLY A 422 5.63 2.24 13.28
N PRO A 423 6.77 1.91 12.66
CA PRO A 423 7.66 0.82 13.02
C PRO A 423 8.59 1.16 14.20
N PHE A 424 8.73 0.23 15.13
CA PHE A 424 9.69 0.26 16.22
C PHE A 424 11.06 -0.25 15.74
N VAL A 425 11.06 -1.36 14.99
CA VAL A 425 12.21 -1.85 14.22
C VAL A 425 11.80 -1.94 12.75
N SER A 426 12.25 -0.95 11.97
CA SER A 426 11.88 -0.80 10.56
C SER A 426 12.63 -1.79 9.65
N GLU A 427 11.90 -2.52 8.79
CA GLU A 427 12.49 -3.31 7.70
C GLU A 427 13.28 -2.41 6.74
N THR A 428 12.85 -1.16 6.58
CA THR A 428 13.52 -0.19 5.70
C THR A 428 14.78 0.47 6.28
N HIS A 429 15.16 0.17 7.53
CA HIS A 429 16.34 0.77 8.18
C HIS A 429 17.65 0.43 7.44
N PRO A 430 18.49 1.43 7.04
CA PRO A 430 19.67 1.19 6.21
C PRO A 430 20.67 0.17 6.79
N MET A 431 20.99 0.26 8.08
CA MET A 431 21.94 -0.67 8.69
C MET A 431 21.46 -2.13 8.70
N LEU A 432 20.15 -2.38 8.78
CA LEU A 432 19.59 -3.74 8.69
C LEU A 432 19.69 -4.26 7.25
N LYS A 433 19.38 -3.41 6.26
CA LYS A 433 19.50 -3.74 4.83
C LYS A 433 20.94 -4.06 4.42
N ASP A 434 21.90 -3.33 4.99
CA ASP A 434 23.33 -3.52 4.73
C ASP A 434 23.93 -4.71 5.48
N GLY A 435 23.16 -5.37 6.36
CA GLY A 435 23.66 -6.45 7.21
C GLY A 435 24.72 -5.97 8.22
N ALA A 436 24.65 -4.70 8.63
CA ALA A 436 25.62 -4.05 9.49
C ALA A 436 25.28 -4.16 10.99
N VAL A 437 24.40 -5.10 11.36
CA VAL A 437 23.86 -5.28 12.71
C VAL A 437 24.00 -6.74 13.13
N ASP A 438 24.63 -6.98 14.27
CA ASP A 438 24.88 -8.32 14.82
C ASP A 438 23.77 -8.79 15.79
N MET A 439 22.59 -8.15 15.76
CA MET A 439 21.43 -8.45 16.60
C MET A 439 20.21 -8.77 15.74
N GLN A 440 19.41 -9.73 16.18
CA GLN A 440 18.11 -10.01 15.58
C GLN A 440 17.11 -8.88 15.89
N PRO A 441 16.08 -8.67 15.05
CA PRO A 441 15.11 -7.58 15.23
C PRO A 441 14.46 -7.58 16.62
N GLY A 442 14.02 -8.75 17.10
CA GLY A 442 13.44 -8.88 18.45
C GLY A 442 14.43 -8.57 19.57
N GLU A 443 15.72 -8.86 19.39
CA GLU A 443 16.78 -8.50 20.35
C GLU A 443 17.03 -7.00 20.34
N ILE A 444 16.98 -6.34 19.18
CA ILE A 444 17.06 -4.87 19.08
C ILE A 444 15.90 -4.25 19.84
N PHE A 445 14.68 -4.74 19.62
CA PHE A 445 13.51 -4.25 20.34
C PHE A 445 13.68 -4.41 21.86
N ALA A 446 13.99 -5.62 22.33
CA ALA A 446 14.13 -5.90 23.75
C ALA A 446 15.26 -5.10 24.42
N ALA A 447 16.40 -4.92 23.73
CA ALA A 447 17.55 -4.24 24.30
C ALA A 447 17.47 -2.71 24.22
N LYS A 448 16.85 -2.17 23.16
CA LYS A 448 16.90 -0.73 22.85
C LYS A 448 15.57 0.00 23.01
N ILE A 449 14.43 -0.70 22.96
CA ILE A 449 13.09 -0.07 22.98
C ILE A 449 12.39 -0.34 24.30
N SER A 450 12.40 -1.60 24.75
CA SER A 450 11.72 -2.01 25.99
C SER A 450 12.17 -1.23 27.24
N PRO A 451 13.45 -0.86 27.43
CA PRO A 451 13.84 0.02 28.55
C PRO A 451 13.17 1.40 28.53
N HIS A 452 12.92 1.96 27.34
CA HIS A 452 12.19 3.23 27.19
C HIS A 452 10.71 3.06 27.47
N LEU A 453 10.11 1.93 27.07
CA LEU A 453 8.72 1.60 27.38
C LEU A 453 8.52 1.38 28.89
N GLU A 454 9.44 0.71 29.57
CA GLU A 454 9.44 0.55 31.03
C GLU A 454 9.50 1.92 31.71
N ARG A 455 10.43 2.78 31.29
CA ARG A 455 10.55 4.14 31.82
C ARG A 455 9.27 4.95 31.62
N LEU A 456 8.66 4.87 30.44
CA LEU A 456 7.38 5.52 30.14
C LEU A 456 6.27 5.02 31.07
N ARG A 457 6.16 3.69 31.23
CA ARG A 457 5.14 3.08 32.08
C ARG A 457 5.28 3.49 33.54
N GLN A 458 6.50 3.50 34.06
CA GLN A 458 6.81 3.92 35.44
C GLN A 458 6.62 5.43 35.66
N GLY A 459 6.90 6.24 34.63
CA GLY A 459 6.79 7.70 34.72
C GLY A 459 5.37 8.25 34.59
N LEU A 460 4.43 7.45 34.09
CA LEU A 460 3.02 7.84 33.93
C LEU A 460 2.12 7.19 35.00
N PRO A 461 1.02 7.84 35.41
CA PRO A 461 0.05 7.24 36.33
C PRO A 461 -0.46 5.89 35.85
N GLU A 462 -0.77 4.98 36.77
CA GLU A 462 -1.31 3.64 36.45
C GLU A 462 -2.61 3.70 35.63
N SER A 463 -3.39 4.77 35.79
CA SER A 463 -4.60 5.03 35.01
C SER A 463 -4.34 5.48 33.56
N ALA A 464 -3.11 5.86 33.20
CA ALA A 464 -2.78 6.29 31.84
C ALA A 464 -2.72 5.09 30.90
N CYS A 465 -3.48 5.14 29.80
CA CYS A 465 -3.53 4.07 28.81
C CYS A 465 -2.39 4.23 27.78
N ILE A 466 -1.56 3.21 27.60
CA ILE A 466 -0.48 3.21 26.60
C ILE A 466 -0.76 2.12 25.57
N TYR A 467 -0.81 2.49 24.29
CA TYR A 467 -1.11 1.60 23.18
C TYR A 467 0.02 1.57 22.15
N LEU A 468 0.46 0.36 21.82
CA LEU A 468 1.30 0.09 20.65
C LEU A 468 0.43 -0.29 19.46
N ILE A 469 0.65 0.33 18.31
CA ILE A 469 -0.02 -0.01 17.05
C ILE A 469 1.04 -0.50 16.07
N PRO A 470 0.91 -1.71 15.48
CA PRO A 470 1.91 -2.25 14.57
C PRO A 470 1.97 -1.44 13.27
N SER A 471 3.03 -1.65 12.50
CA SER A 471 3.20 -1.13 11.15
C SER A 471 3.50 -2.29 10.20
N THR A 472 3.15 -2.16 8.93
CA THR A 472 3.54 -3.15 7.91
C THR A 472 5.05 -3.14 7.61
N ASP A 473 5.78 -2.13 8.09
CA ASP A 473 7.25 -2.04 8.07
C ASP A 473 7.89 -2.57 9.38
N GLU A 474 7.12 -3.24 10.25
CA GLU A 474 7.60 -3.76 11.54
C GLU A 474 8.25 -5.14 11.39
N LEU A 475 9.58 -5.21 11.55
CA LEU A 475 10.34 -6.44 11.38
C LEU A 475 10.17 -7.42 12.55
N CYS A 476 9.77 -6.92 13.72
CA CYS A 476 9.49 -7.73 14.90
C CYS A 476 8.10 -8.41 14.87
N TYR A 477 7.32 -8.22 13.80
CA TYR A 477 5.95 -8.72 13.70
C TYR A 477 5.76 -9.67 12.51
N PRO A 478 5.14 -10.86 12.71
CA PRO A 478 5.00 -11.81 11.61
C PRO A 478 4.00 -11.40 10.53
N TYR A 479 3.05 -10.50 10.83
CA TYR A 479 2.03 -10.08 9.86
C TYR A 479 2.52 -8.88 9.05
N THR A 480 2.89 -9.10 7.79
CA THR A 480 3.44 -8.06 6.89
C THR A 480 2.40 -7.43 5.95
N CYS A 481 1.14 -7.85 6.05
CA CYS A 481 0.04 -7.37 5.21
C CYS A 481 -0.88 -6.45 6.02
N TYR A 482 -1.60 -5.56 5.32
CA TYR A 482 -2.61 -4.68 5.92
C TYR A 482 -4.03 -5.21 5.62
N PRO A 483 -4.94 -5.26 6.61
CA PRO A 483 -4.78 -4.91 8.02
C PRO A 483 -3.93 -5.93 8.81
N GLN A 484 -3.43 -5.51 9.96
CA GLN A 484 -2.64 -6.29 10.92
C GLN A 484 -3.42 -6.48 12.23
N PRO A 485 -3.33 -7.66 12.88
CA PRO A 485 -3.85 -7.83 14.23
C PRO A 485 -3.01 -7.02 15.24
N ALA A 486 -3.47 -6.95 16.49
CA ALA A 486 -2.66 -6.42 17.58
C ALA A 486 -1.47 -7.36 17.88
N PHE A 487 -0.45 -6.85 18.58
CA PHE A 487 0.57 -7.73 19.16
C PHE A 487 -0.10 -8.67 20.18
N GLY A 488 0.11 -9.97 20.01
CA GLY A 488 -0.36 -10.96 20.97
C GLY A 488 0.45 -10.89 22.27
N GLN A 489 -0.16 -11.28 23.38
CA GLN A 489 0.49 -11.22 24.70
C GLN A 489 1.82 -11.98 24.73
N ASP A 490 1.88 -13.15 24.09
CA ASP A 490 3.12 -13.95 24.01
C ASP A 490 4.25 -13.19 23.31
N LEU A 491 3.93 -12.44 22.26
CA LEU A 491 4.91 -11.64 21.53
C LEU A 491 5.34 -10.41 22.34
N LEU A 492 4.40 -9.72 22.99
CA LEU A 492 4.72 -8.59 23.88
C LEU A 492 5.68 -9.03 24.99
N SER A 493 5.42 -10.17 25.62
CA SER A 493 6.31 -10.75 26.63
C SER A 493 7.68 -11.11 26.06
N GLN A 494 7.75 -11.69 24.85
CA GLN A 494 9.02 -12.01 24.18
C GLN A 494 9.84 -10.77 23.82
N LEU A 495 9.18 -9.69 23.43
CA LEU A 495 9.81 -8.40 23.15
C LEU A 495 10.19 -7.64 24.43
N GLY A 496 9.78 -8.13 25.62
CA GLY A 496 10.04 -7.47 26.89
C GLY A 496 9.21 -6.20 27.09
N VAL A 497 8.05 -6.09 26.45
CA VAL A 497 7.13 -4.97 26.69
C VAL A 497 6.55 -5.09 28.11
N PRO A 498 6.59 -4.01 28.92
CA PRO A 498 6.13 -4.07 30.30
C PRO A 498 4.61 -4.22 30.42
N ASP A 499 4.17 -4.77 31.56
CA ASP A 499 2.76 -4.85 31.92
C ASP A 499 2.12 -3.44 31.97
N GLY A 500 0.84 -3.37 31.63
CA GLY A 500 0.11 -2.09 31.56
C GLY A 500 0.36 -1.29 30.27
N ILE A 501 1.09 -1.86 29.30
CA ILE A 501 1.10 -1.41 27.91
C ILE A 501 0.33 -2.42 27.07
N ALA A 502 -0.69 -1.96 26.35
CA ALA A 502 -1.53 -2.78 25.49
C ALA A 502 -1.18 -2.56 24.01
N SER A 503 -1.71 -3.42 23.14
CA SER A 503 -1.61 -3.25 21.68
C SER A 503 -2.98 -3.17 21.03
N LEU A 504 -3.10 -2.33 19.99
CA LEU A 504 -4.27 -2.25 19.11
C LEU A 504 -3.91 -2.81 17.73
N THR A 505 -4.94 -3.10 16.92
CA THR A 505 -4.78 -3.52 15.52
C THR A 505 -4.30 -2.37 14.64
N ASN A 506 -3.85 -2.68 13.42
CA ASN A 506 -3.59 -1.66 12.39
C ASN A 506 -4.46 -1.95 11.14
N PRO A 507 -5.47 -1.14 10.83
CA PRO A 507 -5.86 0.09 11.52
C PRO A 507 -6.57 -0.20 12.85
N ALA A 508 -6.84 0.87 13.61
CA ALA A 508 -7.68 0.83 14.81
C ALA A 508 -8.75 1.92 14.77
N GLN A 509 -9.94 1.63 15.32
CA GLN A 509 -10.94 2.64 15.64
C GLN A 509 -11.40 2.44 17.10
N VAL A 510 -11.16 3.44 17.95
CA VAL A 510 -11.44 3.39 19.40
C VAL A 510 -12.21 4.62 19.85
N SER A 511 -12.95 4.52 20.95
CA SER A 511 -13.55 5.68 21.61
C SER A 511 -12.78 6.00 22.88
N VAL A 512 -12.29 7.23 23.02
CA VAL A 512 -11.61 7.74 24.21
C VAL A 512 -12.50 8.81 24.83
N ASN A 513 -13.09 8.53 25.99
CA ASN A 513 -13.91 9.52 26.71
C ASN A 513 -15.02 10.19 25.86
N GLY A 514 -15.61 9.42 24.94
CA GLY A 514 -16.66 9.90 24.04
C GLY A 514 -16.14 10.52 22.75
N ILE A 515 -14.84 10.52 22.48
CA ILE A 515 -14.22 10.94 21.21
C ILE A 515 -13.80 9.70 20.41
N VAL A 516 -14.28 9.58 19.17
CA VAL A 516 -13.92 8.50 18.26
C VAL A 516 -12.61 8.84 17.54
N VAL A 517 -11.58 8.03 17.79
CA VAL A 517 -10.26 8.14 17.16
C VAL A 517 -10.08 6.96 16.19
N ALA A 518 -9.84 7.26 14.93
CA ALA A 518 -9.42 6.29 13.92
C ALA A 518 -7.94 6.48 13.59
N VAL A 519 -7.19 5.38 13.51
CA VAL A 519 -5.76 5.37 13.20
C VAL A 519 -5.52 4.43 12.02
N ALA A 520 -4.91 4.95 10.96
CA ALA A 520 -4.40 4.16 9.84
C ALA A 520 -2.87 4.24 9.84
N ASN A 521 -2.20 3.27 10.44
CA ASN A 521 -0.73 3.24 10.50
C ASN A 521 -0.12 2.57 9.25
N ILE A 522 -0.43 3.17 8.11
CA ILE A 522 0.09 2.87 6.78
C ILE A 522 0.17 4.19 6.03
N ASP A 523 1.20 4.42 5.22
CA ASP A 523 1.42 5.70 4.54
C ASP A 523 0.51 5.88 3.31
N VAL A 524 -0.80 5.75 3.53
CA VAL A 524 -1.86 5.90 2.54
C VAL A 524 -1.86 7.30 1.91
N LEU A 525 -1.45 8.33 2.65
CA LEU A 525 -1.34 9.69 2.11
C LEU A 525 -0.22 9.77 1.06
N PHE A 526 0.95 9.16 1.32
CA PHE A 526 2.03 9.11 0.34
C PHE A 526 1.70 8.24 -0.87
N HIS A 527 0.85 7.22 -0.71
CA HIS A 527 0.36 6.46 -1.85
C HIS A 527 -0.63 7.29 -2.69
N LEU A 528 -1.59 7.97 -2.06
CA LEU A 528 -2.59 8.78 -2.74
C LEU A 528 -2.01 10.03 -3.41
N VAL A 529 -0.98 10.66 -2.85
CA VAL A 529 -0.41 11.92 -3.39
C VAL A 529 0.16 11.75 -4.80
N LYS A 530 0.53 10.53 -5.20
CA LYS A 530 1.03 10.24 -6.55
C LYS A 530 -0.10 9.93 -7.54
N GLU A 531 -1.27 9.56 -7.02
CA GLU A 531 -2.38 8.97 -7.78
C GLU A 531 -3.64 9.85 -7.80
N GLU A 532 -3.60 11.06 -7.22
CA GLU A 532 -4.72 12.00 -7.22
C GLU A 532 -4.65 12.98 -8.39
N VAL A 533 -5.76 13.13 -9.12
CA VAL A 533 -6.02 14.23 -10.07
C VAL A 533 -7.16 15.12 -9.55
N SER A 534 -7.01 16.44 -9.62
CA SER A 534 -8.06 17.36 -9.14
C SER A 534 -8.19 18.61 -10.00
N ARG A 535 -9.37 19.24 -9.93
CA ARG A 535 -9.68 20.57 -10.48
C ARG A 535 -10.52 21.29 -9.45
N LEU A 536 -10.06 22.46 -8.99
CA LEU A 536 -10.76 23.32 -8.02
C LEU A 536 -11.47 22.54 -6.89
N PRO A 537 -10.77 21.64 -6.17
CA PRO A 537 -11.40 20.80 -5.17
C PRO A 537 -11.93 21.63 -3.99
N ALA A 538 -13.01 21.17 -3.35
CA ALA A 538 -13.66 21.86 -2.24
C ALA A 538 -12.69 22.13 -1.08
N LEU A 539 -11.94 21.12 -0.64
CA LEU A 539 -10.82 21.28 0.28
C LEU A 539 -9.55 21.55 -0.53
N SER A 540 -9.10 22.81 -0.59
CA SER A 540 -8.00 23.23 -1.47
C SER A 540 -6.63 22.67 -1.05
N ASP A 541 -6.39 22.55 0.26
CA ASP A 541 -5.17 21.98 0.82
C ASP A 541 -5.07 20.50 0.47
N ARG A 542 -3.99 20.13 -0.24
CA ARG A 542 -3.84 18.78 -0.79
C ARG A 542 -3.74 17.70 0.28
N LEU A 543 -2.86 17.85 1.28
CA LEU A 543 -2.62 16.77 2.26
C LEU A 543 -3.85 16.46 3.12
N PRO A 544 -4.55 17.45 3.70
CA PRO A 544 -5.82 17.23 4.38
C PRO A 544 -6.88 16.61 3.45
N ARG A 545 -6.95 17.03 2.19
CA ARG A 545 -7.85 16.41 1.20
C ARG A 545 -7.57 14.93 0.97
N LEU A 546 -6.30 14.51 0.94
CA LEU A 546 -5.96 13.09 0.85
C LEU A 546 -6.48 12.29 2.05
N ALA A 547 -6.39 12.84 3.26
CA ALA A 547 -6.95 12.22 4.46
C ALA A 547 -8.49 12.21 4.41
N TRP A 548 -9.10 13.28 3.90
CA TRP A 548 -10.55 13.37 3.73
C TRP A 548 -11.11 12.31 2.77
N HIS A 549 -10.37 11.93 1.73
CA HIS A 549 -10.75 10.82 0.84
C HIS A 549 -11.00 9.51 1.60
N LEU A 550 -10.29 9.23 2.69
CA LEU A 550 -10.54 8.01 3.50
C LEU A 550 -11.91 8.06 4.19
N ILE A 551 -12.30 9.24 4.65
CA ILE A 551 -13.59 9.48 5.30
C ILE A 551 -14.72 9.34 4.29
N GLU A 552 -14.63 10.03 3.14
CA GLU A 552 -15.66 9.95 2.09
C GLU A 552 -15.83 8.53 1.55
N GLN A 553 -14.73 7.79 1.44
CA GLN A 553 -14.75 6.39 1.01
C GLN A 553 -15.08 5.41 2.12
N ARG A 554 -15.26 5.89 3.36
CA ARG A 554 -15.56 5.09 4.56
C ARG A 554 -14.56 3.93 4.74
N HIS A 555 -13.30 4.14 4.37
CA HIS A 555 -12.30 3.09 4.24
C HIS A 555 -10.89 3.62 4.48
N LEU A 556 -10.13 2.96 5.34
CA LEU A 556 -8.79 3.39 5.80
C LEU A 556 -7.66 3.06 4.81
N TYR A 557 -7.99 2.53 3.64
CA TYR A 557 -7.11 2.39 2.47
C TYR A 557 -7.92 2.27 1.17
N PRO A 558 -8.45 3.38 0.61
CA PRO A 558 -9.38 3.30 -0.51
C PRO A 558 -8.69 3.13 -1.88
N LEU A 559 -7.39 3.45 -1.98
CA LEU A 559 -6.59 3.35 -3.19
C LEU A 559 -6.55 1.91 -3.71
N SER A 560 -6.92 1.71 -4.97
CA SER A 560 -6.92 0.38 -5.59
C SER A 560 -6.67 0.43 -7.09
N PRO A 561 -5.64 -0.26 -7.61
CA PRO A 561 -4.70 -1.13 -6.88
C PRO A 561 -3.74 -0.34 -5.97
N PRO A 562 -3.22 -0.95 -4.88
CA PRO A 562 -2.14 -0.36 -4.10
C PRO A 562 -0.85 -0.26 -4.95
N PRO A 563 0.04 0.72 -4.68
CA PRO A 563 1.36 0.79 -5.31
C PRO A 563 2.19 -0.48 -5.07
N MET A 564 3.14 -0.77 -5.97
CA MET A 564 3.96 -1.99 -5.87
C MET A 564 4.84 -2.00 -4.61
N GLU A 565 5.29 -0.82 -4.15
CA GLU A 565 6.05 -0.65 -2.92
C GLU A 565 5.21 -0.78 -1.64
N CYS A 566 3.87 -0.81 -1.75
CA CYS A 566 2.99 -0.92 -0.60
C CYS A 566 2.92 -2.37 -0.11
N ALA A 567 2.80 -2.54 1.21
CA ALA A 567 2.44 -3.81 1.81
C ALA A 567 1.14 -4.38 1.21
N GLY A 568 1.03 -5.71 1.20
CA GLY A 568 -0.14 -6.40 0.63
C GLY A 568 -1.43 -5.99 1.34
N ILE A 569 -2.40 -5.47 0.60
CA ILE A 569 -3.74 -5.15 1.13
C ILE A 569 -4.65 -6.37 0.99
N LEU A 570 -5.06 -6.97 2.11
CA LEU A 570 -5.90 -8.16 2.17
C LEU A 570 -7.36 -7.80 1.92
N ALA A 571 -7.91 -8.20 0.78
CA ALA A 571 -9.31 -8.00 0.47
C ALA A 571 -10.22 -8.89 1.34
N SER A 572 -9.76 -10.10 1.70
CA SER A 572 -10.46 -11.00 2.63
C SER A 572 -10.68 -10.42 4.02
N GLN A 573 -9.98 -9.34 4.37
CA GLN A 573 -10.11 -8.63 5.65
C GLN A 573 -10.66 -7.20 5.46
N ASP A 574 -11.30 -6.90 4.32
CA ASP A 574 -11.85 -5.57 3.99
C ASP A 574 -12.80 -5.01 5.06
N ALA A 575 -13.53 -5.86 5.77
CA ALA A 575 -14.38 -5.45 6.88
C ALA A 575 -13.62 -4.65 7.96
N LYS A 576 -12.37 -5.02 8.24
CA LYS A 576 -11.49 -4.36 9.22
C LYS A 576 -10.89 -3.05 8.73
N LEU A 577 -10.99 -2.77 7.43
CA LEU A 577 -10.53 -1.52 6.82
C LEU A 577 -11.65 -0.47 6.72
N ARG A 578 -12.88 -0.83 7.02
CA ARG A 578 -14.03 0.07 6.96
C ARG A 578 -14.11 0.91 8.23
N LEU A 579 -14.49 2.17 8.04
CA LEU A 579 -14.93 3.01 9.15
C LEU A 579 -16.30 2.52 9.62
N GLN A 580 -16.41 2.20 10.91
CA GLN A 580 -17.66 1.73 11.52
C GLN A 580 -18.59 2.91 11.85
N THR A 581 -17.98 4.04 12.20
CA THR A 581 -18.64 5.33 12.39
C THR A 581 -17.73 6.45 11.89
N MET A 582 -18.28 7.65 11.73
CA MET A 582 -17.48 8.84 11.43
C MET A 582 -16.50 9.12 12.58
N PRO A 583 -15.18 9.20 12.32
CA PRO A 583 -14.21 9.52 13.36
C PRO A 583 -14.23 11.03 13.66
N ASP A 584 -14.08 11.37 14.94
CA ASP A 584 -13.86 12.74 15.39
C ASP A 584 -12.40 13.15 15.15
N ILE A 585 -11.47 12.20 15.25
CA ILE A 585 -10.05 12.37 14.88
C ILE A 585 -9.62 11.23 13.96
N LEU A 586 -9.10 11.56 12.78
CA LEU A 586 -8.43 10.64 11.86
C LEU A 586 -6.92 10.86 11.89
N ILE A 587 -6.18 9.87 12.37
CA ILE A 587 -4.73 9.88 12.45
C ILE A 587 -4.14 9.06 11.30
N THR A 588 -3.35 9.73 10.46
CA THR A 588 -2.73 9.17 9.23
C THR A 588 -1.25 9.55 9.18
N PRO A 589 -0.37 8.84 9.89
CA PRO A 589 1.06 9.11 9.86
C PRO A 589 1.63 8.96 8.46
N SER A 590 2.45 9.91 8.05
CA SER A 590 3.05 9.93 6.72
C SER A 590 4.41 10.61 6.75
N GLN A 591 5.29 10.20 5.83
CA GLN A 591 6.55 10.92 5.56
C GLN A 591 6.34 12.29 4.90
N LEU A 592 5.11 12.56 4.43
CA LEU A 592 4.72 13.88 3.96
C LEU A 592 4.75 14.90 5.11
N LYS A 593 4.71 16.19 4.77
CA LYS A 593 4.68 17.26 5.76
C LYS A 593 3.55 17.00 6.77
N HIS A 594 3.87 17.05 8.05
CA HIS A 594 2.88 16.98 9.13
C HIS A 594 1.83 18.08 8.97
N PHE A 595 0.60 17.82 9.41
CA PHE A 595 -0.48 18.81 9.38
C PHE A 595 -1.57 18.43 10.37
N VAL A 596 -2.33 19.44 10.80
CA VAL A 596 -3.61 19.24 11.47
C VAL A 596 -4.68 20.20 10.94
N ARG A 597 -5.86 19.69 10.55
CA ARG A 597 -6.97 20.52 10.05
C ARG A 597 -8.31 19.97 10.52
N ALA A 598 -9.23 20.84 10.90
CA ALA A 598 -10.64 20.50 11.02
C ALA A 598 -11.32 20.62 9.65
N HIS A 599 -12.09 19.62 9.25
CA HIS A 599 -12.91 19.68 8.03
C HIS A 599 -14.18 18.86 8.23
N GLU A 600 -15.35 19.47 7.96
CA GLU A 600 -16.66 18.81 8.03
C GLU A 600 -16.82 17.99 9.32
N ASN A 601 -16.48 18.63 10.46
CA ASN A 601 -16.62 18.12 11.83
C ASN A 601 -15.64 17.03 12.26
N ALA A 602 -14.61 16.70 11.46
CA ALA A 602 -13.54 15.79 11.83
C ALA A 602 -12.17 16.48 11.87
N VAL A 603 -11.33 16.09 12.81
CA VAL A 603 -9.91 16.50 12.89
C VAL A 603 -9.06 15.53 12.07
N LEU A 604 -8.42 16.04 11.01
CA LEU A 604 -7.49 15.31 10.16
C LEU A 604 -6.07 15.57 10.64
N LEU A 605 -5.36 14.53 11.09
CA LEU A 605 -4.05 14.63 11.72
C LEU A 605 -3.02 13.73 11.02
N ASN A 606 -1.96 14.34 10.50
CA ASN A 606 -0.68 13.67 10.24
C ASN A 606 0.34 14.16 11.28
N PRO A 607 0.70 13.36 12.30
CA PRO A 607 1.68 13.76 13.31
C PRO A 607 3.11 13.85 12.76
N GLY A 608 3.37 13.33 11.55
CA GLY A 608 4.71 13.06 11.04
C GLY A 608 5.36 11.86 11.72
N TYR A 609 6.60 11.57 11.33
CA TYR A 609 7.42 10.56 11.98
C TYR A 609 8.31 11.17 13.06
N SER A 610 8.61 10.41 14.10
CA SER A 610 9.43 10.84 15.24
C SER A 610 10.90 11.04 14.85
N SER A 611 11.35 10.37 13.78
CA SER A 611 12.65 10.59 13.17
C SER A 611 12.53 10.75 11.67
N MET A 612 13.37 11.59 11.10
CA MET A 612 13.54 11.77 9.66
C MET A 612 15.01 11.56 9.31
N ARG A 613 15.37 10.33 8.96
CA ARG A 613 16.74 9.90 8.64
C ARG A 613 17.72 10.25 9.79
N LEU A 614 18.50 11.31 9.63
CA LEU A 614 19.54 11.74 10.57
C LEU A 614 19.09 12.88 11.50
N SER A 615 17.79 13.16 11.57
CA SER A 615 17.23 14.29 12.32
C SER A 615 15.98 13.90 13.10
N GLY A 616 15.69 14.66 14.15
CA GLY A 616 14.44 14.56 14.88
C GLY A 616 13.26 15.02 14.02
N GLY A 617 12.17 14.26 14.12
CA GLY A 617 10.93 14.55 13.46
C GLY A 617 9.95 15.26 14.41
N THR A 618 8.71 14.77 14.47
CA THR A 618 7.62 15.38 15.23
C THR A 618 6.73 14.34 15.91
N PHE A 619 5.98 14.77 16.91
CA PHE A 619 4.87 14.04 17.52
C PHE A 619 3.68 15.00 17.70
N ALA A 620 2.49 14.48 18.03
CA ALA A 620 1.32 15.30 18.28
C ALA A 620 0.85 15.19 19.74
N LYS A 621 0.44 16.33 20.30
CA LYS A 621 -0.31 16.43 21.55
C LYS A 621 -1.76 16.75 21.21
N ILE A 622 -2.69 15.99 21.76
CA ILE A 622 -4.13 16.16 21.56
C ILE A 622 -4.74 16.45 22.93
N THR A 623 -5.62 17.43 23.01
CA THR A 623 -6.45 17.66 24.19
C THR A 623 -7.90 17.79 23.76
N ALA A 624 -8.75 16.90 24.27
CA ALA A 624 -10.19 17.02 24.16
C ALA A 624 -10.70 17.79 25.38
N HIS A 625 -11.47 18.84 25.13
CA HIS A 625 -12.05 19.70 26.15
C HIS A 625 -13.45 19.21 26.52
N PRO A 626 -13.85 19.31 27.79
CA PRO A 626 -15.20 18.92 28.19
C PRO A 626 -16.23 19.88 27.59
N GLN A 627 -17.47 19.42 27.48
CA GLN A 627 -18.57 20.21 26.92
C GLN A 627 -18.80 21.56 27.62
N SER A 628 -18.45 21.70 28.90
CA SER A 628 -18.56 22.99 29.63
C SER A 628 -17.68 24.10 29.04
N VAL A 629 -16.57 23.76 28.37
CA VAL A 629 -15.73 24.74 27.66
C VAL A 629 -16.48 25.32 26.47
N ALA A 630 -17.29 24.51 25.80
CA ALA A 630 -18.16 24.96 24.72
C ALA A 630 -19.19 25.97 25.18
N GLU A 631 -19.88 25.70 26.29
CA GLU A 631 -20.93 26.57 26.82
C GLU A 631 -20.37 27.97 27.14
N THR A 632 -19.10 28.02 27.55
CA THR A 632 -18.37 29.27 27.80
C THR A 632 -17.99 29.99 26.50
N ALA A 633 -17.64 29.25 25.43
CA ALA A 633 -17.30 29.80 24.12
C ALA A 633 -18.54 30.24 23.32
N ASP A 634 -19.62 29.46 23.33
CA ASP A 634 -20.90 29.76 22.67
C ASP A 634 -21.59 30.97 23.30
N ALA A 635 -21.50 31.13 24.63
CA ALA A 635 -22.01 32.33 25.32
C ALA A 635 -21.33 33.63 24.85
N LEU A 636 -20.15 33.55 24.22
CA LEU A 636 -19.42 34.69 23.66
C LEU A 636 -19.70 34.92 22.16
N LEU A 637 -20.11 33.88 21.43
CA LEU A 637 -20.22 33.90 19.96
C LEU A 637 -21.66 33.87 19.42
N GLY A 638 -22.64 33.58 20.27
CA GLY A 638 -24.05 33.91 20.01
C GLY A 638 -24.69 33.20 18.81
N ASP A 639 -24.28 31.96 18.50
CA ASP A 639 -24.89 31.20 17.40
C ASP A 639 -25.45 29.84 17.82
N SER A 640 -26.62 29.50 17.29
CA SER A 640 -27.39 28.28 17.58
C SER A 640 -26.94 27.07 16.75
N ALA A 641 -25.65 26.97 16.43
CA ALA A 641 -25.11 25.90 15.59
C ALA A 641 -24.99 24.59 16.38
N LYS A 642 -25.27 23.45 15.73
CA LYS A 642 -24.97 22.13 16.32
C LYS A 642 -23.45 22.02 16.44
N MET A 643 -22.96 21.89 17.67
CA MET A 643 -21.55 21.71 17.94
C MET A 643 -21.15 20.23 17.82
N PHE A 644 -19.99 20.00 17.22
CA PHE A 644 -19.40 18.69 17.02
C PHE A 644 -18.16 18.50 17.88
N PRO A 645 -17.77 17.24 18.17
CA PRO A 645 -16.59 16.96 18.98
C PRO A 645 -15.30 17.61 18.48
N ALA A 646 -15.12 17.75 17.15
CA ALA A 646 -13.94 18.42 16.59
C ALA A 646 -13.77 19.88 17.06
N ASP A 647 -14.87 20.56 17.38
CA ASP A 647 -14.85 21.94 17.88
C ASP A 647 -14.26 22.04 19.30
N LEU A 648 -14.18 20.91 20.03
CA LEU A 648 -13.61 20.81 21.37
C LEU A 648 -12.26 20.08 21.40
N ILE A 649 -11.64 19.86 20.24
CA ILE A 649 -10.36 19.18 20.14
C ILE A 649 -9.30 20.20 19.75
N SER A 650 -8.30 20.35 20.62
CA SER A 650 -7.09 21.11 20.35
C SER A 650 -5.92 20.17 20.09
N VAL A 651 -5.06 20.53 19.15
CA VAL A 651 -3.92 19.71 18.74
C VAL A 651 -2.69 20.59 18.54
N GLU A 652 -1.53 20.11 18.98
CA GLU A 652 -0.23 20.70 18.69
C GLU A 652 0.70 19.65 18.11
N ILE A 653 1.30 19.93 16.96
CA ILE A 653 2.39 19.10 16.39
C ILE A 653 3.71 19.72 16.82
N VAL A 654 4.52 18.95 17.54
CA VAL A 654 5.71 19.43 18.23
C VAL A 654 6.94 18.69 17.72
N ARG A 655 8.03 19.43 17.50
CA ARG A 655 9.36 18.87 17.21
C ARG A 655 9.88 18.11 18.41
N ILE A 656 10.37 16.91 18.14
CA ILE A 656 11.03 16.10 19.17
C ILE A 656 12.39 16.65 19.55
#